data_AF-A0A7V4N614-F1
#
_entry.id   AF-A0A7V4N614-F1
#
_cell.length_a   1.000
_cell.length_b   1.000
_cell.length_c   1.000
_cell.angle_alpha   90.00
_cell.angle_beta   90.00
_cell.angle_gamma   90.00
#
_symmetry.space_group_name_H-M   'P 1'
#
loop_
_entity.id
_entity.type
_entity.pdbx_description
1 polymer ?
#
loop_
_entity_poly.entity_id
_entity_poly.type
_entity_poly.pdbx_seq_one_letter_code
_entity_poly.pdbx_strand_id
1 'polypeptide(L)'
;MRDTIALNPRRALISILVAAVLLIGLAPAQVSLAQGGDQPVFQAATYASADGSTTIQSQEAQLTADFLAGSGALEGVALRADGIALAEGQVSGVFTSGVINSPLGSVSDVVPIWSADVPAGSSLRVETRLSQDGSNWSNWVENPVAFFPVRDNQFGGSLIWVGGGQALLQVRVTMQAAPDGRSPVLRSMTLTFSNTQQGPSDSAIMSQMGAAAPTPGICPVPKPQIVSRTMWGCPDGQFSPRRPPEYASVTHIIIHHTATPNNPQDWSQMVRSVWNYHANTLWWGDVGYNFLIDPNGVIYEGRAGGDDVVGIHDNFNRGSMAIGFIGCYGNCGYLGLMDAQPSPAMLDAGANLAAWKVGQKGLDPKGIAQYDGAGIVPTIAGGRDVTATFSPGDYLYNALPWLRDTVAQRASCAKAACKITDIVFDKQQYALGDTIYVTAKVLDQANNPITGASVGASVVKAVTATETQSSAPIPMNDLTGYYQGVFKGTDVAGMYRFDITASDPTGARFAPCSASGSVQVGTGGGGSAGIVVEPERLTASWCSFVEHTAVSIRGASRIRNVVLEITYDPRVVQVIDADPYAWGVQVSLDGAFKMDPSRVLRNEVDTDNGRIYFEGAMIGSELIQGNSGLIIIDWRPQMPGVTPITLVRAETTPDGGAATPATVRNGSVEITPDCVSGTVILQGRTDHSGIVVTSSTGAQATTDASGKFAVSGGEPVSVRYPGFLSGVAAPGTAAARAAATGDTSANSVGTITLLAGDLNQDDVINIFDLALIAGALDTADPAMDLNRDGVVNILDVALIAGNFGQQGPQTDWK
;
A
#
# COMPACT_ATOMS: atom_id res chain seq x y z
N MET A 1 2.41 40.68 -39.86
CA MET A 1 3.43 41.25 -38.96
C MET A 1 4.33 40.11 -38.55
N ARG A 2 5.63 40.23 -38.87
CA ARG A 2 6.67 39.28 -38.47
C ARG A 2 7.05 39.63 -37.04
N ASP A 3 6.61 38.85 -36.06
CA ASP A 3 7.14 38.93 -34.71
C ASP A 3 8.18 37.84 -34.53
N THR A 4 9.43 38.26 -34.66
CA THR A 4 10.64 37.55 -34.23
C THR A 4 10.55 37.25 -32.74
N ILE A 5 10.36 35.98 -32.38
CA ILE A 5 10.63 35.49 -31.03
C ILE A 5 12.15 35.59 -30.83
N ALA A 6 12.57 36.57 -30.05
CA ALA A 6 13.94 36.68 -29.58
C ALA A 6 14.21 35.57 -28.54
N LEU A 7 14.78 34.45 -29.00
CA LEU A 7 15.33 33.43 -28.11
C LEU A 7 16.51 34.02 -27.34
N ASN A 8 16.37 34.07 -26.01
CA ASN A 8 17.44 34.46 -25.11
C ASN A 8 18.61 33.45 -25.24
N PRO A 9 19.80 33.87 -25.69
CA PRO A 9 20.90 32.95 -26.01
C PRO A 9 21.41 32.16 -24.79
N ARG A 10 21.18 32.64 -23.56
CA ARG A 10 21.50 31.87 -22.35
C ARG A 10 20.54 30.70 -22.09
N ARG A 11 19.25 30.84 -22.42
CA ARG A 11 18.26 29.76 -22.30
C ARG A 11 18.43 28.72 -23.41
N ALA A 12 18.78 29.15 -24.64
CA ALA A 12 19.07 28.21 -25.73
C ALA A 12 20.36 27.41 -25.50
N LEU A 13 21.42 28.02 -24.96
CA LEU A 13 22.63 27.28 -24.58
C LEU A 13 22.38 26.31 -23.43
N ILE A 14 21.55 26.66 -22.43
CA ILE A 14 21.21 25.77 -21.32
C ILE A 14 20.25 24.67 -21.78
N SER A 15 19.28 24.92 -22.66
CA SER A 15 18.43 23.86 -23.21
C SER A 15 19.18 22.91 -24.15
N ILE A 16 20.22 23.38 -24.85
CA ILE A 16 21.12 22.52 -25.64
C ILE A 16 22.12 21.78 -24.72
N LEU A 17 22.59 22.40 -23.63
CA LEU A 17 23.38 21.69 -22.60
C LEU A 17 22.52 20.69 -21.81
N VAL A 18 21.25 20.97 -21.55
CA VAL A 18 20.32 20.09 -20.82
C VAL A 18 19.82 18.98 -21.74
N ALA A 19 19.60 19.22 -23.03
CA ALA A 19 19.37 18.15 -24.00
C ALA A 19 20.63 17.30 -24.22
N ALA A 20 21.82 17.92 -24.23
CA ALA A 20 23.08 17.18 -24.26
C ALA A 20 23.31 16.41 -22.96
N VAL A 21 22.98 16.94 -21.78
CA VAL A 21 23.17 16.28 -20.48
C VAL A 21 22.09 15.24 -20.18
N LEU A 22 20.85 15.40 -20.68
CA LEU A 22 19.81 14.35 -20.70
C LEU A 22 20.11 13.22 -21.69
N LEU A 23 20.93 13.47 -22.71
CA LEU A 23 21.47 12.43 -23.61
C LEU A 23 22.82 11.85 -23.13
N ILE A 24 23.52 12.52 -22.20
CA ILE A 24 24.80 12.06 -21.62
C ILE A 24 24.59 11.31 -20.29
N GLY A 25 23.44 11.51 -19.63
CA GLY A 25 23.06 10.78 -18.42
C GLY A 25 22.37 9.45 -18.70
N LEU A 26 23.05 8.49 -19.34
CA LEU A 26 22.84 7.03 -19.28
C LEU A 26 23.76 6.34 -20.30
N ALA A 27 25.05 6.60 -20.22
CA ALA A 27 26.03 5.65 -20.72
C ALA A 27 27.01 5.41 -19.56
N PRO A 28 27.16 4.18 -19.04
CA PRO A 28 28.30 3.89 -18.18
C PRO A 28 29.55 4.33 -18.93
N ALA A 29 30.53 4.94 -18.24
CA ALA A 29 31.79 5.28 -18.86
C ALA A 29 32.34 4.04 -19.57
N GLN A 30 32.32 4.04 -20.91
CA GLN A 30 32.65 2.90 -21.73
C GLN A 30 34.17 2.72 -21.71
N VAL A 31 34.67 2.03 -20.70
CA VAL A 31 36.07 1.60 -20.67
C VAL A 31 36.16 0.38 -21.58
N SER A 32 36.80 0.56 -22.74
CA SER A 32 37.14 -0.53 -23.64
C SER A 32 38.34 -1.27 -23.07
N LEU A 33 38.20 -2.55 -22.73
CA LEU A 33 39.30 -3.38 -22.24
C LEU A 33 39.82 -4.25 -23.40
N ALA A 34 41.07 -4.01 -23.82
CA ALA A 34 41.73 -4.82 -24.84
C ALA A 34 42.31 -6.08 -24.20
N GLN A 35 41.90 -7.27 -24.67
CA GLN A 35 42.44 -8.55 -24.20
C GLN A 35 43.74 -9.00 -24.90
N GLY A 36 44.19 -8.27 -25.94
CA GLY A 36 45.35 -8.64 -26.78
C GLY A 36 45.05 -9.81 -27.74
N GLY A 37 45.70 -9.82 -28.91
CA GLY A 37 45.49 -10.85 -29.95
C GLY A 37 44.17 -10.70 -30.74
N ASP A 38 43.74 -11.76 -31.45
CA ASP A 38 42.49 -11.85 -32.25
C ASP A 38 41.20 -11.92 -31.39
N GLN A 39 41.19 -11.31 -30.20
CA GLN A 39 40.05 -11.33 -29.26
C GLN A 39 39.15 -10.08 -29.42
N PRO A 40 37.84 -10.19 -29.11
CA PRO A 40 36.95 -9.04 -29.14
C PRO A 40 37.34 -7.96 -28.12
N VAL A 41 37.01 -6.70 -28.46
CA VAL A 41 37.07 -5.59 -27.51
C VAL A 41 35.73 -5.47 -26.82
N PHE A 42 35.73 -5.64 -25.50
CA PHE A 42 34.51 -5.56 -24.69
C PHE A 42 34.33 -4.18 -24.07
N GLN A 43 33.08 -3.74 -24.00
CA GLN A 43 32.63 -2.55 -23.31
C GLN A 43 32.08 -2.94 -21.94
N ALA A 44 32.62 -2.34 -20.89
CA ALA A 44 32.17 -2.61 -19.52
C ALA A 44 30.95 -1.77 -19.13
N ALA A 45 30.05 -2.42 -18.39
CA ALA A 45 28.93 -1.82 -17.68
C ALA A 45 28.87 -2.37 -16.26
N THR A 46 28.59 -1.51 -15.30
CA THR A 46 28.44 -1.90 -13.89
C THR A 46 27.08 -1.42 -13.41
N TYR A 47 26.31 -2.32 -12.82
CA TYR A 47 25.02 -2.02 -12.19
C TYR A 47 25.15 -2.30 -10.70
N ALA A 48 25.01 -1.28 -9.85
CA ALA A 48 25.18 -1.41 -8.41
C ALA A 48 24.00 -0.84 -7.66
N SER A 49 23.67 -1.45 -6.53
CA SER A 49 22.71 -0.90 -5.58
C SER A 49 23.25 0.41 -4.97
N ALA A 50 22.35 1.30 -4.54
CA ALA A 50 22.73 2.60 -3.99
C ALA A 50 23.65 2.52 -2.76
N ASP A 51 23.52 1.46 -1.97
CA ASP A 51 24.36 1.15 -0.81
C ASP A 51 25.67 0.41 -1.17
N GLY A 52 25.86 0.05 -2.45
CA GLY A 52 27.00 -0.72 -2.95
C GLY A 52 27.06 -2.18 -2.50
N SER A 53 26.03 -2.69 -1.81
CA SER A 53 26.02 -4.06 -1.29
C SER A 53 25.92 -5.12 -2.41
N THR A 54 25.31 -4.75 -3.53
CA THR A 54 25.17 -5.58 -4.72
C THR A 54 25.81 -4.90 -5.91
N THR A 55 26.55 -5.67 -6.71
CA THR A 55 27.13 -5.17 -7.97
C THR A 55 27.10 -6.26 -9.03
N ILE A 56 26.61 -5.92 -10.20
CA ILE A 56 26.67 -6.74 -11.41
C ILE A 56 27.67 -6.10 -12.36
N GLN A 57 28.67 -6.87 -12.76
CA GLN A 57 29.61 -6.47 -13.82
C GLN A 57 29.19 -7.16 -15.10
N SER A 58 28.87 -6.40 -16.14
CA SER A 58 28.61 -6.91 -17.48
C SER A 58 29.64 -6.35 -18.46
N GLN A 59 30.06 -7.18 -19.40
CA GLN A 59 30.94 -6.79 -20.49
C GLN A 59 30.38 -7.30 -21.80
N GLU A 60 30.19 -6.39 -22.75
CA GLU A 60 29.51 -6.66 -24.01
C GLU A 60 30.42 -6.33 -25.20
N ALA A 61 30.42 -7.20 -26.21
CA ALA A 61 31.09 -6.95 -27.48
C ALA A 61 30.17 -7.28 -28.65
N GLN A 62 30.06 -6.34 -29.60
CA GLN A 62 29.42 -6.60 -30.89
C GLN A 62 30.46 -7.11 -31.89
N LEU A 63 30.27 -8.35 -32.33
CA LEU A 63 31.13 -9.05 -33.27
C LEU A 63 30.55 -8.87 -34.68
N THR A 64 31.26 -8.14 -35.53
CA THR A 64 30.87 -7.95 -36.94
C THR A 64 31.11 -9.23 -37.73
N ALA A 65 30.43 -9.39 -38.87
CA ALA A 65 30.68 -10.49 -39.79
C ALA A 65 32.16 -10.61 -40.20
N ASP A 66 32.86 -9.49 -40.43
CA ASP A 66 34.28 -9.47 -40.76
C ASP A 66 35.15 -10.04 -39.64
N PHE A 67 34.90 -9.64 -38.39
CA PHE A 67 35.62 -10.15 -37.23
C PHE A 67 35.36 -11.65 -37.03
N LEU A 68 34.10 -12.07 -37.13
CA LEU A 68 33.69 -13.46 -37.00
C LEU A 68 34.34 -14.33 -38.09
N ALA A 69 34.32 -13.89 -39.34
CA ALA A 69 34.94 -14.58 -40.47
C ALA A 69 36.47 -14.64 -40.36
N GLY A 70 37.12 -13.58 -39.87
CA GLY A 70 38.59 -13.53 -39.71
C GLY A 70 39.13 -14.39 -38.57
N SER A 71 38.31 -14.64 -37.54
CA SER A 71 38.71 -15.41 -36.35
C SER A 71 38.20 -16.86 -36.35
N GLY A 72 37.31 -17.22 -37.29
CA GLY A 72 36.60 -18.51 -37.32
C GLY A 72 36.84 -19.34 -38.58
N ALA A 73 36.20 -20.51 -38.62
CA ALA A 73 36.15 -21.42 -39.75
C ALA A 73 34.87 -21.23 -40.56
N LEU A 74 35.02 -21.14 -41.88
CA LEU A 74 33.93 -21.00 -42.85
C LEU A 74 33.83 -22.29 -43.68
N GLU A 75 32.80 -23.11 -43.45
CA GLU A 75 32.56 -24.37 -44.14
C GLU A 75 31.28 -24.28 -44.98
N GLY A 76 31.38 -24.11 -46.30
CA GLY A 76 30.21 -23.94 -47.17
C GLY A 76 29.50 -22.57 -47.02
N VAL A 77 30.09 -21.66 -46.24
CA VAL A 77 29.71 -20.25 -46.09
C VAL A 77 30.84 -19.35 -46.56
N ALA A 78 30.53 -18.09 -46.86
CA ALA A 78 31.48 -17.06 -47.25
C ALA A 78 31.09 -15.71 -46.64
N LEU A 79 32.09 -14.88 -46.38
CA LEU A 79 31.89 -13.48 -46.05
C LEU A 79 31.48 -12.71 -47.31
N ARG A 80 30.38 -11.97 -47.22
CA ARG A 80 29.84 -11.05 -48.22
C ARG A 80 29.80 -9.63 -47.66
N ALA A 81 29.55 -8.65 -48.52
CA ALA A 81 29.45 -7.24 -48.12
C ALA A 81 28.36 -6.97 -47.07
N ASP A 82 27.35 -7.83 -46.98
CA ASP A 82 26.20 -7.72 -46.09
C ASP A 82 26.21 -8.69 -44.91
N GLY A 83 27.19 -9.60 -44.82
CA GLY A 83 27.35 -10.54 -43.71
C GLY A 83 27.93 -11.90 -44.11
N ILE A 84 27.92 -12.86 -43.19
CA ILE A 84 28.25 -14.26 -43.48
C ILE A 84 27.00 -14.94 -44.05
N ALA A 85 27.13 -15.55 -45.22
CA ALA A 85 26.05 -16.25 -45.92
C ALA A 85 26.57 -17.54 -46.56
N LEU A 86 25.70 -18.35 -47.16
CA LEU A 86 26.11 -19.54 -47.91
C LEU A 86 27.05 -19.16 -49.06
N ALA A 87 28.10 -19.96 -49.29
CA ALA A 87 28.97 -19.76 -50.44
C ALA A 87 28.20 -20.03 -51.74
N GLU A 88 28.67 -19.47 -52.86
CA GLU A 88 28.01 -19.65 -54.15
C GLU A 88 27.82 -21.15 -54.49
N GLY A 89 26.60 -21.53 -54.88
CA GLY A 89 26.24 -22.92 -55.19
C GLY A 89 26.02 -23.84 -53.98
N GLN A 90 26.18 -23.36 -52.75
CA GLN A 90 25.91 -24.15 -51.54
C GLN A 90 24.45 -24.02 -51.08
N VAL A 91 23.87 -25.13 -50.65
CA VAL A 91 22.50 -25.18 -50.08
C VAL A 91 22.51 -25.25 -48.54
N SER A 92 23.66 -25.55 -47.94
CA SER A 92 23.89 -25.60 -46.51
C SER A 92 25.34 -25.25 -46.19
N GLY A 93 25.59 -24.72 -45.00
CA GLY A 93 26.93 -24.37 -44.56
C GLY A 93 26.98 -24.07 -43.07
N VAL A 94 28.20 -24.04 -42.54
CA VAL A 94 28.47 -23.88 -41.12
C VAL A 94 29.57 -22.84 -40.93
N PHE A 95 29.29 -21.83 -40.11
CA PHE A 95 30.30 -20.95 -39.55
C PHE A 95 30.61 -21.41 -38.12
N THR A 96 31.88 -21.51 -37.74
CA THR A 96 32.30 -21.75 -36.35
C THR A 96 33.30 -20.68 -35.93
N SER A 97 33.03 -19.97 -34.84
CA SER A 97 33.93 -18.92 -34.33
C SER A 97 35.25 -19.51 -33.81
N GLY A 98 36.29 -18.68 -33.77
CA GLY A 98 37.44 -18.90 -32.90
C GLY A 98 37.03 -18.97 -31.43
N VAL A 99 37.98 -19.31 -30.56
CA VAL A 99 37.78 -19.30 -29.10
C VAL A 99 37.64 -17.86 -28.63
N ILE A 100 36.54 -17.55 -27.96
CA ILE A 100 36.26 -16.24 -27.38
C ILE A 100 36.45 -16.35 -25.87
N ASN A 101 37.37 -15.54 -25.34
CA ASN A 101 37.66 -15.52 -23.92
C ASN A 101 36.64 -14.63 -23.20
N SER A 102 36.22 -15.07 -22.01
CA SER A 102 35.52 -14.16 -21.10
C SER A 102 36.40 -12.95 -20.76
N PRO A 103 35.83 -11.74 -20.78
CA PRO A 103 36.51 -10.54 -20.31
C PRO A 103 36.51 -10.37 -18.78
N LEU A 104 35.76 -11.21 -18.07
CA LEU A 104 35.64 -11.21 -16.60
C LEU A 104 36.41 -12.38 -15.99
N GLY A 105 37.02 -12.15 -14.83
CA GLY A 105 37.72 -13.19 -14.06
C GLY A 105 36.80 -14.28 -13.50
N SER A 106 35.50 -13.98 -13.37
CA SER A 106 34.43 -14.93 -13.03
C SER A 106 33.18 -14.55 -13.82
N VAL A 107 32.51 -15.52 -14.42
CA VAL A 107 31.29 -15.33 -15.22
C VAL A 107 30.17 -16.16 -14.62
N SER A 108 29.04 -15.51 -14.36
CA SER A 108 27.81 -16.16 -13.92
C SER A 108 26.98 -16.63 -15.13
N ASP A 109 26.86 -15.77 -16.14
CA ASP A 109 26.05 -16.02 -17.33
C ASP A 109 26.62 -15.36 -18.59
N VAL A 110 26.23 -15.93 -19.74
CA VAL A 110 26.54 -15.43 -21.08
C VAL A 110 25.26 -15.39 -21.91
N VAL A 111 25.09 -14.32 -22.68
CA VAL A 111 23.92 -14.15 -23.54
C VAL A 111 24.36 -13.77 -24.96
N PRO A 112 24.01 -14.56 -25.98
CA PRO A 112 24.15 -14.17 -27.37
C PRO A 112 22.90 -13.43 -27.88
N ILE A 113 23.11 -12.34 -28.60
CA ILE A 113 22.10 -11.63 -29.39
C ILE A 113 22.64 -11.51 -30.81
N TRP A 114 21.82 -11.68 -31.84
CA TRP A 114 22.32 -11.59 -33.22
C TRP A 114 21.39 -10.84 -34.16
N SER A 115 22.01 -10.21 -35.16
CA SER A 115 21.32 -9.63 -36.30
C SER A 115 21.47 -10.56 -37.50
N ALA A 116 20.35 -10.96 -38.09
CA ALA A 116 20.34 -11.83 -39.25
C ALA A 116 19.16 -11.55 -40.17
N ASP A 117 19.34 -11.83 -41.46
CA ASP A 117 18.25 -11.94 -42.41
C ASP A 117 17.96 -13.42 -42.63
N VAL A 118 16.74 -13.86 -42.35
CA VAL A 118 16.31 -15.26 -42.52
C VAL A 118 15.14 -15.30 -43.49
N PRO A 119 15.38 -15.40 -44.82
CA PRO A 119 14.32 -15.53 -45.81
C PRO A 119 13.34 -16.67 -45.49
N ALA A 120 12.06 -16.48 -45.78
CA ALA A 120 11.05 -17.51 -45.60
C ALA A 120 11.45 -18.82 -46.31
N GLY A 121 11.42 -19.94 -45.58
CA GLY A 121 11.83 -21.26 -46.06
C GLY A 121 13.32 -21.59 -45.87
N SER A 122 14.15 -20.63 -45.46
CA SER A 122 15.54 -20.86 -45.04
C SER A 122 15.63 -21.09 -43.52
N SER A 123 16.79 -21.52 -43.02
CA SER A 123 17.05 -21.63 -41.58
C SER A 123 18.44 -21.14 -41.19
N LEU A 124 18.52 -20.52 -40.01
CA LEU A 124 19.77 -20.13 -39.36
C LEU A 124 19.68 -20.56 -37.90
N ARG A 125 20.49 -21.54 -37.52
CA ARG A 125 20.57 -22.08 -36.15
C ARG A 125 21.85 -21.61 -35.48
N VAL A 126 21.72 -20.98 -34.31
CA VAL A 126 22.85 -20.58 -33.47
C VAL A 126 23.05 -21.62 -32.38
N GLU A 127 24.28 -22.08 -32.21
CA GLU A 127 24.68 -23.02 -31.17
C GLU A 127 25.91 -22.48 -30.45
N THR A 128 26.01 -22.83 -29.16
CA THR A 128 27.12 -22.42 -28.30
C THR A 128 27.70 -23.62 -27.59
N ARG A 129 29.00 -23.55 -27.27
CA ARG A 129 29.64 -24.46 -26.33
C ARG A 129 30.61 -23.71 -25.43
N LEU A 130 30.82 -24.23 -24.24
CA LEU A 130 31.65 -23.63 -23.21
C LEU A 130 32.85 -24.52 -22.88
N SER A 131 33.93 -23.90 -22.43
CA SER A 131 35.08 -24.57 -21.82
C SER A 131 35.65 -23.72 -20.70
N GLN A 132 36.24 -24.37 -19.69
CA GLN A 132 36.96 -23.66 -18.61
C GLN A 132 38.47 -23.58 -18.86
N ASP A 133 39.02 -24.46 -19.72
CA ASP A 133 40.46 -24.66 -19.93
C ASP A 133 40.89 -24.64 -21.40
N GLY A 134 39.93 -24.52 -22.33
CA GLY A 134 40.13 -24.46 -23.78
C GLY A 134 40.36 -25.83 -24.42
N SER A 135 40.46 -26.88 -23.61
CA SER A 135 40.75 -28.24 -24.04
C SER A 135 39.53 -29.15 -23.89
N ASN A 136 38.81 -29.02 -22.78
CA ASN A 136 37.59 -29.76 -22.47
C ASN A 136 36.39 -28.89 -22.80
N TRP A 137 35.72 -29.21 -23.91
CA TRP A 137 34.55 -28.48 -24.39
C TRP A 137 33.26 -29.22 -24.07
N SER A 138 32.23 -28.47 -23.69
CA SER A 138 30.87 -28.99 -23.62
C SER A 138 30.40 -29.45 -25.01
N ASN A 139 29.34 -30.25 -25.02
CA ASN A 139 28.58 -30.46 -26.26
C ASN A 139 28.09 -29.12 -26.81
N TRP A 140 27.90 -29.07 -28.12
CA TRP A 140 27.18 -27.96 -28.76
C TRP A 140 25.72 -27.99 -28.34
N VAL A 141 25.23 -26.83 -27.91
CA VAL A 141 23.87 -26.63 -27.43
C VAL A 141 23.23 -25.54 -28.26
N GLU A 142 22.00 -25.74 -28.71
CA GLU A 142 21.26 -24.73 -29.45
C GLU A 142 20.92 -23.54 -28.55
N ASN A 143 21.14 -22.33 -29.06
CA ASN A 143 20.65 -21.10 -28.47
C ASN A 143 19.54 -20.56 -29.40
N PRO A 144 18.27 -20.93 -29.15
CA PRO A 144 17.17 -20.55 -30.01
C PRO A 144 16.78 -19.09 -29.77
N VAL A 145 15.94 -18.60 -30.67
CA VAL A 145 15.28 -17.30 -30.51
C VAL A 145 14.35 -17.38 -29.31
N ALA A 146 14.80 -16.86 -28.17
CA ALA A 146 13.96 -16.72 -26.98
C ALA A 146 12.98 -15.56 -27.17
N PHE A 147 13.46 -14.45 -27.75
CA PHE A 147 12.66 -13.24 -27.96
C PHE A 147 12.99 -12.58 -29.30
N PHE A 148 11.97 -12.11 -30.01
CA PHE A 148 12.13 -11.28 -31.21
C PHE A 148 10.92 -10.36 -31.42
N PRO A 149 11.14 -9.10 -31.84
CA PRO A 149 12.43 -8.43 -31.85
C PRO A 149 12.89 -8.10 -30.41
N VAL A 150 14.18 -8.22 -30.16
CA VAL A 150 14.84 -7.46 -29.08
C VAL A 150 15.52 -6.25 -29.73
N ARG A 151 16.22 -5.42 -28.94
CA ARG A 151 17.07 -4.28 -29.36
C ARG A 151 17.26 -4.13 -30.87
N ASP A 152 17.05 -2.96 -31.46
CA ASP A 152 17.35 -2.68 -32.88
C ASP A 152 16.95 -3.80 -33.87
N ASN A 153 15.83 -4.47 -33.61
CA ASN A 153 15.29 -5.58 -34.41
C ASN A 153 16.21 -6.83 -34.49
N GLN A 154 16.90 -7.15 -33.40
CA GLN A 154 17.76 -8.32 -33.26
C GLN A 154 17.01 -9.53 -32.69
N PHE A 155 17.59 -10.73 -32.86
CA PHE A 155 17.14 -11.96 -32.21
C PHE A 155 17.82 -12.09 -30.84
N GLY A 156 17.01 -12.25 -29.79
CA GLY A 156 17.46 -12.45 -28.42
C GLY A 156 17.61 -13.94 -28.12
N GLY A 157 18.82 -14.37 -27.79
CA GLY A 157 19.11 -15.71 -27.33
C GLY A 157 18.72 -15.97 -25.88
N SER A 158 18.75 -17.24 -25.47
CA SER A 158 18.53 -17.66 -24.09
C SER A 158 19.75 -17.38 -23.20
N LEU A 159 19.53 -17.16 -21.90
CA LEU A 159 20.58 -17.02 -20.89
C LEU A 159 21.33 -18.35 -20.71
N ILE A 160 22.64 -18.35 -20.99
CA ILE A 160 23.52 -19.50 -20.78
C ILE A 160 24.16 -19.38 -19.40
N TRP A 161 23.81 -20.27 -18.49
CA TRP A 161 24.37 -20.28 -17.14
C TRP A 161 25.75 -20.93 -17.12
N VAL A 162 26.72 -20.22 -16.55
CA VAL A 162 28.08 -20.70 -16.27
C VAL A 162 28.23 -21.03 -14.78
N GLY A 163 27.58 -20.25 -13.91
CA GLY A 163 27.57 -20.46 -12.46
C GLY A 163 28.80 -19.92 -11.70
N GLY A 164 29.82 -19.43 -12.42
CA GLY A 164 31.02 -18.85 -11.84
C GLY A 164 32.31 -19.37 -12.47
N GLY A 165 33.39 -18.58 -12.34
CA GLY A 165 34.73 -18.93 -12.83
C GLY A 165 34.99 -18.45 -14.26
N GLN A 166 36.18 -18.79 -14.78
CA GLN A 166 36.52 -18.47 -16.16
C GLN A 166 35.69 -19.29 -17.14
N ALA A 167 35.27 -18.64 -18.23
CA ALA A 167 34.56 -19.27 -19.33
C ALA A 167 35.17 -18.87 -20.67
N LEU A 168 35.33 -19.86 -21.53
CA LEU A 168 35.67 -19.74 -22.93
C LEU A 168 34.43 -20.16 -23.73
N LEU A 169 34.10 -19.40 -24.76
CA LEU A 169 32.93 -19.63 -25.60
C LEU A 169 33.36 -19.91 -27.04
N GLN A 170 32.64 -20.81 -27.68
CA GLN A 170 32.56 -20.84 -29.14
C GLN A 170 31.11 -20.80 -29.60
N VAL A 171 30.91 -20.17 -30.75
CA VAL A 171 29.62 -20.06 -31.43
C VAL A 171 29.69 -20.83 -32.75
N ARG A 172 28.65 -21.57 -33.07
CA ARG A 172 28.44 -22.21 -34.36
C ARG A 172 27.13 -21.75 -34.95
N VAL A 173 27.15 -21.38 -36.22
CA VAL A 173 25.96 -20.96 -36.96
C VAL A 173 25.78 -21.90 -38.14
N THR A 174 24.73 -22.70 -38.11
CA THR A 174 24.35 -23.60 -39.21
C THR A 174 23.30 -22.92 -40.07
N MET A 175 23.53 -22.85 -41.38
CA MET A 175 22.66 -22.20 -42.35
C MET A 175 22.13 -23.19 -43.38
N GLN A 176 20.87 -23.02 -43.78
CA GLN A 176 20.25 -23.75 -44.89
C GLN A 176 19.50 -22.78 -45.79
N ALA A 177 19.68 -22.91 -47.10
CA ALA A 177 19.00 -22.07 -48.09
C ALA A 177 17.50 -22.35 -48.13
N ALA A 178 16.72 -21.35 -48.52
CA ALA A 178 15.33 -21.54 -48.90
C ALA A 178 15.22 -22.40 -50.17
N PRO A 179 14.07 -23.06 -50.43
CA PRO A 179 13.86 -23.85 -51.66
C PRO A 179 14.05 -23.06 -52.95
N ASP A 180 13.91 -21.73 -52.91
CA ASP A 180 14.14 -20.83 -54.03
C ASP A 180 15.60 -20.34 -54.16
N GLY A 181 16.51 -20.88 -53.35
CA GLY A 181 17.94 -20.59 -53.37
C GLY A 181 18.35 -19.35 -52.57
N ARG A 182 17.43 -18.64 -51.91
CA ARG A 182 17.80 -17.51 -51.06
C ARG A 182 18.55 -17.98 -49.81
N SER A 183 19.71 -17.38 -49.55
CA SER A 183 20.54 -17.67 -48.37
C SER A 183 20.10 -16.84 -47.17
N PRO A 184 20.11 -17.41 -45.96
CA PRO A 184 20.15 -16.59 -44.74
C PRO A 184 21.50 -15.86 -44.65
N VAL A 185 21.52 -14.75 -43.91
CA VAL A 185 22.71 -13.91 -43.72
C VAL A 185 22.85 -13.57 -42.25
N LEU A 186 23.99 -13.91 -41.64
CA LEU A 186 24.38 -13.42 -40.31
C LEU A 186 25.14 -12.09 -40.45
N ARG A 187 24.59 -11.02 -39.88
CA ARG A 187 25.17 -9.66 -39.99
C ARG A 187 26.14 -9.37 -38.85
N SER A 188 25.73 -9.67 -37.62
CA SER A 188 26.54 -9.48 -36.42
C SER A 188 26.02 -10.33 -35.26
N MET A 189 26.87 -10.50 -34.26
CA MET A 189 26.51 -11.14 -32.99
C MET A 189 27.05 -10.33 -31.83
N THR A 190 26.19 -9.96 -30.90
CA THR A 190 26.56 -9.36 -29.63
C THR A 190 26.65 -10.45 -28.56
N LEU A 191 27.75 -10.46 -27.81
CA LEU A 191 27.94 -11.33 -26.66
C LEU A 191 28.06 -10.50 -25.39
N THR A 192 27.22 -10.81 -24.41
CA THR A 192 27.25 -10.18 -23.08
C THR A 192 27.67 -11.22 -22.04
N PHE A 193 28.79 -10.99 -21.37
CA PHE A 193 29.26 -11.77 -20.23
C PHE A 193 28.94 -11.03 -18.94
N SER A 194 28.33 -11.68 -17.96
CA SER A 194 27.96 -11.04 -16.70
C SER A 194 28.49 -11.80 -15.48
N ASN A 195 28.84 -11.06 -14.44
CA ASN A 195 29.08 -11.58 -13.10
C ASN A 195 28.05 -11.00 -12.13
N THR A 196 27.22 -11.87 -11.56
CA THR A 196 26.11 -11.55 -10.66
C THR A 196 26.33 -12.10 -9.23
N GLN A 197 27.53 -12.59 -8.93
CA GLN A 197 27.87 -13.21 -7.65
C GLN A 197 27.85 -12.23 -6.47
N GLN A 198 28.18 -10.95 -6.70
CA GLN A 198 28.23 -9.97 -5.62
C GLN A 198 26.82 -9.47 -5.25
N GLY A 199 26.27 -10.01 -4.18
CA GLY A 199 25.00 -9.62 -3.57
C GLY A 199 24.67 -10.52 -2.37
N PRO A 200 23.50 -10.35 -1.73
CA PRO A 200 23.02 -11.25 -0.68
C PRO A 200 22.95 -12.69 -1.19
N SER A 201 23.43 -13.65 -0.41
CA SER A 201 23.26 -15.08 -0.68
C SER A 201 21.93 -15.59 -0.15
N ASP A 202 21.47 -16.76 -0.64
CA ASP A 202 20.30 -17.43 -0.10
C ASP A 202 20.35 -17.58 1.43
N SER A 203 21.51 -17.96 1.99
CA SER A 203 21.69 -18.08 3.45
C SER A 203 21.56 -16.75 4.21
N ALA A 204 21.97 -15.64 3.61
CA ALA A 204 21.84 -14.31 4.19
C ALA A 204 20.40 -13.79 4.10
N ILE A 205 19.70 -14.11 3.02
CA ILE A 205 18.27 -13.80 2.86
C ILE A 205 17.46 -14.59 3.90
N MET A 206 17.69 -15.90 3.99
CA MET A 206 16.97 -16.77 4.92
C MET A 206 17.21 -16.41 6.39
N SER A 207 18.34 -15.80 6.76
CA SER A 207 18.57 -15.34 8.14
C SER A 207 17.81 -14.06 8.48
N GLN A 208 17.47 -13.26 7.46
CA GLN A 208 16.65 -12.05 7.60
C GLN A 208 15.15 -12.35 7.50
N MET A 209 14.79 -13.39 6.74
CA MET A 209 13.43 -13.90 6.70
C MET A 209 13.12 -14.67 7.99
N GLY A 210 12.38 -14.07 8.92
CA GLY A 210 11.84 -14.78 10.07
C GLY A 210 10.97 -15.96 9.63
N ALA A 211 10.84 -17.01 10.44
CA ALA A 211 9.99 -18.16 10.14
C ALA A 211 8.51 -17.77 10.30
N ALA A 212 7.82 -17.40 9.21
CA ALA A 212 6.37 -17.31 9.21
C ALA A 212 5.79 -18.48 8.39
N ALA A 213 5.16 -19.43 9.08
CA ALA A 213 4.37 -20.45 8.40
C ALA A 213 3.04 -19.82 7.94
N PRO A 214 2.61 -20.01 6.68
CA PRO A 214 1.26 -19.64 6.29
C PRO A 214 0.28 -20.39 7.19
N THR A 215 -0.68 -19.67 7.78
CA THR A 215 -1.74 -20.30 8.59
C THR A 215 -2.94 -20.56 7.67
N PRO A 216 -3.21 -21.83 7.29
CA PRO A 216 -4.32 -22.13 6.40
C PRO A 216 -5.66 -21.77 7.04
N GLY A 217 -6.61 -21.28 6.25
CA GLY A 217 -8.00 -21.08 6.70
C GLY A 217 -8.29 -19.75 7.40
N ILE A 218 -7.35 -18.80 7.43
CA ILE A 218 -7.61 -17.43 7.90
C ILE A 218 -8.03 -16.55 6.71
N CYS A 219 -9.12 -15.80 6.88
CA CYS A 219 -9.54 -14.75 5.95
C CYS A 219 -9.22 -13.34 6.53
N PRO A 220 -8.75 -12.38 5.71
CA PRO A 220 -8.31 -12.56 4.32
C PRO A 220 -7.11 -13.51 4.27
N VAL A 221 -6.98 -14.25 3.17
CA VAL A 221 -5.84 -15.17 2.96
C VAL A 221 -4.56 -14.34 3.15
N PRO A 222 -3.65 -14.70 4.07
CA PRO A 222 -2.44 -13.91 4.31
C PRO A 222 -1.53 -13.89 3.09
N LYS A 223 -0.90 -12.75 2.81
CA LYS A 223 0.16 -12.67 1.80
C LYS A 223 1.36 -13.49 2.27
N PRO A 224 1.90 -14.42 1.44
CA PRO A 224 3.13 -15.12 1.79
C PRO A 224 4.29 -14.15 2.02
N GLN A 225 5.31 -14.58 2.78
CA GLN A 225 6.55 -13.81 2.87
C GLN A 225 7.18 -13.69 1.48
N ILE A 226 7.56 -12.46 1.12
CA ILE A 226 8.22 -12.13 -0.14
C ILE A 226 9.59 -11.55 0.19
N VAL A 227 10.62 -12.06 -0.49
CA VAL A 227 11.94 -11.43 -0.55
C VAL A 227 11.83 -10.19 -1.42
N SER A 228 11.92 -9.03 -0.80
CA SER A 228 11.82 -7.75 -1.52
C SER A 228 12.99 -7.53 -2.46
N ARG A 229 12.85 -6.60 -3.43
CA ARG A 229 13.93 -6.29 -4.38
C ARG A 229 15.27 -5.93 -3.74
N THR A 230 15.25 -5.09 -2.71
CA THR A 230 16.46 -4.74 -1.96
C THR A 230 17.04 -5.93 -1.21
N MET A 231 16.21 -6.83 -0.69
CA MET A 231 16.65 -8.00 0.08
C MET A 231 17.38 -9.04 -0.79
N TRP A 232 16.94 -9.29 -2.03
CA TRP A 232 17.68 -10.17 -2.95
C TRP A 232 18.84 -9.48 -3.68
N GLY A 233 19.02 -8.18 -3.48
CA GLY A 233 20.09 -7.39 -4.08
C GLY A 233 19.78 -6.94 -5.50
N CYS A 234 18.62 -6.33 -5.73
CA CYS A 234 18.36 -5.64 -7.00
C CYS A 234 19.26 -4.40 -7.12
N PRO A 235 20.05 -4.26 -8.20
CA PRO A 235 20.83 -3.05 -8.40
C PRO A 235 19.99 -1.76 -8.49
N ASP A 236 18.75 -1.83 -8.97
CA ASP A 236 17.84 -0.67 -8.99
C ASP A 236 17.07 -0.47 -7.67
N GLY A 237 17.33 -1.29 -6.65
CA GLY A 237 16.57 -1.29 -5.39
C GLY A 237 15.09 -1.60 -5.63
N GLN A 238 14.20 -0.88 -4.93
CA GLN A 238 12.74 -1.05 -5.07
C GLN A 238 12.15 -0.37 -6.31
N PHE A 239 12.98 0.28 -7.13
CA PHE A 239 12.53 1.08 -8.26
C PHE A 239 12.84 0.39 -9.59
N SER A 240 12.29 0.96 -10.67
CA SER A 240 12.64 0.61 -12.04
C SER A 240 12.80 1.88 -12.87
N PRO A 241 14.00 2.51 -12.84
CA PRO A 241 14.24 3.80 -13.49
C PRO A 241 14.13 3.73 -15.02
N ARG A 242 14.48 2.58 -15.61
CA ARG A 242 14.41 2.37 -17.07
C ARG A 242 12.99 2.09 -17.56
N ARG A 243 12.11 1.60 -16.69
CA ARG A 243 10.73 1.23 -17.03
C ARG A 243 9.80 1.57 -15.85
N PRO A 244 9.25 2.79 -15.79
CA PRO A 244 8.31 3.18 -14.76
C PRO A 244 7.12 2.20 -14.63
N PRO A 245 6.62 1.93 -13.41
CA PRO A 245 5.49 1.02 -13.19
C PRO A 245 4.17 1.52 -13.79
N GLU A 246 3.37 0.60 -14.31
CA GLU A 246 1.97 0.81 -14.73
C GLU A 246 1.08 -0.13 -13.92
N TYR A 247 -0.20 0.22 -13.73
CA TYR A 247 -1.10 -0.52 -12.83
C TYR A 247 -2.39 -0.98 -13.52
N ALA A 248 -2.79 -2.22 -13.22
CA ALA A 248 -4.08 -2.76 -13.63
C ALA A 248 -4.57 -3.77 -12.57
N SER A 249 -5.89 -3.84 -12.35
CA SER A 249 -6.45 -4.85 -11.45
C SER A 249 -6.19 -6.25 -12.02
N VAL A 250 -5.62 -7.12 -11.19
CA VAL A 250 -5.33 -8.51 -11.57
C VAL A 250 -6.62 -9.30 -11.73
N THR A 251 -6.76 -9.92 -12.89
CA THR A 251 -7.88 -10.79 -13.30
C THR A 251 -7.42 -12.22 -13.58
N HIS A 252 -6.13 -12.40 -13.93
CA HIS A 252 -5.54 -13.68 -14.28
C HIS A 252 -4.17 -13.86 -13.60
N ILE A 253 -3.77 -15.10 -13.39
CA ILE A 253 -2.43 -15.48 -12.95
C ILE A 253 -1.78 -16.30 -14.05
N ILE A 254 -0.64 -15.85 -14.55
CA ILE A 254 0.08 -16.52 -15.64
C ILE A 254 1.33 -17.19 -15.10
N ILE A 255 1.40 -18.51 -15.26
CA ILE A 255 2.50 -19.35 -14.78
C ILE A 255 3.53 -19.48 -15.89
N HIS A 256 4.77 -19.11 -15.56
CA HIS A 256 5.94 -19.29 -16.42
C HIS A 256 7.00 -20.12 -15.72
N HIS A 257 7.87 -20.76 -16.51
CA HIS A 257 9.22 -21.08 -16.06
C HIS A 257 10.19 -20.02 -16.57
N THR A 258 11.35 -19.87 -15.94
CA THR A 258 12.40 -18.95 -16.43
C THR A 258 13.24 -19.54 -17.57
N ALA A 259 13.11 -20.84 -17.84
CA ALA A 259 13.96 -21.58 -18.78
C ALA A 259 15.47 -21.49 -18.44
N THR A 260 15.78 -21.43 -17.14
CA THR A 260 17.14 -21.46 -16.60
C THR A 260 17.46 -22.87 -16.03
N PRO A 261 18.73 -23.21 -15.77
CA PRO A 261 19.04 -24.51 -15.16
C PRO A 261 18.45 -24.68 -13.75
N ASN A 262 18.28 -25.95 -13.36
CA ASN A 262 17.72 -26.36 -12.07
C ASN A 262 18.78 -26.67 -10.99
N ASN A 263 20.04 -26.34 -11.22
CA ASN A 263 21.17 -26.64 -10.34
C ASN A 263 22.09 -25.46 -9.91
N PRO A 264 21.70 -24.16 -10.03
CA PRO A 264 22.37 -23.09 -9.31
C PRO A 264 22.57 -23.43 -7.82
N GLN A 265 23.71 -23.00 -7.27
CA GLN A 265 24.02 -23.16 -5.84
C GLN A 265 23.47 -22.01 -4.98
N ASP A 266 23.15 -20.89 -5.62
CA ASP A 266 22.59 -19.68 -5.02
C ASP A 266 21.47 -19.18 -5.94
N TRP A 267 20.23 -19.27 -5.49
CA TRP A 267 19.05 -18.89 -6.27
C TRP A 267 18.87 -17.39 -6.34
N SER A 268 19.26 -16.65 -5.31
CA SER A 268 19.29 -15.19 -5.36
C SER A 268 20.26 -14.67 -6.44
N GLN A 269 21.36 -15.36 -6.68
CA GLN A 269 22.26 -15.07 -7.81
C GLN A 269 21.56 -15.30 -9.15
N MET A 270 20.80 -16.40 -9.29
CA MET A 270 20.01 -16.65 -10.49
C MET A 270 18.94 -15.57 -10.70
N VAL A 271 18.27 -15.09 -9.64
CA VAL A 271 17.34 -13.95 -9.71
C VAL A 271 18.03 -12.70 -10.26
N ARG A 272 19.25 -12.38 -9.77
CA ARG A 272 20.05 -11.25 -10.28
C ARG A 272 20.44 -11.44 -11.76
N SER A 273 20.78 -12.65 -12.18
CA SER A 273 21.07 -12.97 -13.58
C SER A 273 19.84 -12.84 -14.48
N VAL A 274 18.68 -13.34 -14.07
CA VAL A 274 17.42 -13.17 -14.80
C VAL A 274 17.03 -11.69 -14.90
N TRP A 275 17.19 -10.94 -13.81
CA TRP A 275 16.96 -9.49 -13.81
C TRP A 275 17.89 -8.78 -14.79
N ASN A 276 19.20 -9.05 -14.75
CA ASN A 276 20.16 -8.38 -15.62
C ASN A 276 19.91 -8.73 -17.09
N TYR A 277 19.60 -9.99 -17.36
CA TYR A 277 19.24 -10.47 -18.68
C TYR A 277 18.02 -9.72 -19.23
N HIS A 278 16.91 -9.65 -18.50
CA HIS A 278 15.72 -8.92 -18.97
C HIS A 278 15.95 -7.40 -19.03
N ALA A 279 16.43 -6.80 -17.94
CA ALA A 279 16.51 -5.35 -17.79
C ALA A 279 17.54 -4.73 -18.73
N ASN A 280 18.75 -5.31 -18.78
CA ASN A 280 19.92 -4.70 -19.42
C ASN A 280 20.36 -5.45 -20.68
N THR A 281 20.23 -6.77 -20.73
CA THR A 281 20.60 -7.52 -21.93
C THR A 281 19.49 -7.49 -22.98
N LEU A 282 18.22 -7.61 -22.62
CA LEU A 282 17.09 -7.52 -23.58
C LEU A 282 16.51 -6.11 -23.71
N TRP A 283 16.95 -5.16 -22.89
CA TRP A 283 16.45 -3.77 -22.80
C TRP A 283 14.98 -3.64 -22.39
N TRP A 284 14.47 -4.56 -21.58
CA TRP A 284 13.10 -4.44 -21.04
C TRP A 284 13.00 -3.41 -19.90
N GLY A 285 14.13 -3.04 -19.32
CA GLY A 285 14.23 -2.09 -18.22
C GLY A 285 13.93 -2.66 -16.83
N ASP A 286 13.34 -3.85 -16.74
CA ASP A 286 13.16 -4.61 -15.50
C ASP A 286 12.92 -6.10 -15.79
N VAL A 287 12.82 -6.92 -14.74
CA VAL A 287 12.38 -8.31 -14.85
C VAL A 287 10.90 -8.39 -15.29
N GLY A 288 10.60 -9.28 -16.25
CA GLY A 288 9.25 -9.39 -16.83
C GLY A 288 8.18 -9.98 -15.90
N TYR A 289 8.56 -10.78 -14.90
CA TYR A 289 7.63 -11.44 -13.97
C TYR A 289 7.31 -10.54 -12.77
N ASN A 290 6.08 -10.62 -12.24
CA ASN A 290 5.73 -9.96 -10.98
C ASN A 290 6.43 -10.62 -9.79
N PHE A 291 6.50 -11.95 -9.79
CA PHE A 291 7.18 -12.74 -8.76
C PHE A 291 7.99 -13.85 -9.40
N LEU A 292 9.08 -14.24 -8.74
CA LEU A 292 9.85 -15.43 -9.08
C LEU A 292 9.85 -16.40 -7.90
N ILE A 293 9.86 -17.70 -8.16
CA ILE A 293 9.88 -18.73 -7.11
C ILE A 293 11.03 -19.69 -7.38
N ASP A 294 11.90 -19.89 -6.40
CA ASP A 294 12.98 -20.87 -6.49
C ASP A 294 12.55 -22.30 -6.11
N PRO A 295 13.37 -23.33 -6.39
CA PRO A 295 13.07 -24.71 -5.98
C PRO A 295 12.99 -24.95 -4.47
N ASN A 296 13.43 -24.01 -3.63
CA ASN A 296 13.28 -24.08 -2.18
C ASN A 296 11.95 -23.49 -1.69
N GLY A 297 11.15 -22.89 -2.57
CA GLY A 297 9.87 -22.25 -2.23
C GLY A 297 10.03 -20.80 -1.76
N VAL A 298 11.20 -20.18 -1.94
CA VAL A 298 11.40 -18.76 -1.66
C VAL A 298 10.77 -17.93 -2.78
N ILE A 299 9.94 -16.97 -2.39
CA ILE A 299 9.24 -16.08 -3.34
C ILE A 299 9.97 -14.75 -3.37
N TYR A 300 10.45 -14.36 -4.54
CA TYR A 300 11.15 -13.11 -4.80
C TYR A 300 10.21 -12.12 -5.48
N GLU A 301 10.20 -10.89 -5.00
CA GLU A 301 9.60 -9.77 -5.71
C GLU A 301 10.34 -9.55 -7.02
N GLY A 302 9.63 -9.66 -8.14
CA GLY A 302 10.14 -9.39 -9.47
C GLY A 302 9.99 -7.92 -9.80
N ARG A 303 9.09 -7.61 -10.75
CA ARG A 303 8.81 -6.27 -11.28
C ARG A 303 8.55 -5.23 -10.19
N ALA A 304 9.24 -4.08 -10.25
CA ALA A 304 9.04 -2.97 -9.32
C ALA A 304 7.65 -2.33 -9.47
N GLY A 305 7.02 -1.96 -8.36
CA GLY A 305 5.70 -1.31 -8.33
C GLY A 305 4.68 -2.02 -7.44
N GLY A 306 5.02 -3.14 -6.82
CA GLY A 306 4.12 -3.86 -5.93
C GLY A 306 3.10 -4.73 -6.67
N ASP A 307 2.01 -5.06 -5.99
CA ASP A 307 1.25 -6.28 -6.28
C ASP A 307 0.40 -6.26 -7.55
N ASP A 308 -0.04 -5.07 -7.99
CA ASP A 308 -0.91 -4.88 -9.17
C ASP A 308 -0.15 -4.21 -10.33
N VAL A 309 1.18 -4.23 -10.29
CA VAL A 309 1.99 -3.73 -11.41
C VAL A 309 1.81 -4.60 -12.65
N VAL A 310 1.69 -3.97 -13.81
CA VAL A 310 1.67 -4.64 -15.11
C VAL A 310 3.07 -5.19 -15.41
N GLY A 311 3.13 -6.49 -15.67
CA GLY A 311 4.36 -7.20 -16.02
C GLY A 311 4.82 -6.96 -17.47
N ILE A 312 5.83 -7.72 -17.89
CA ILE A 312 6.41 -7.69 -19.26
C ILE A 312 6.82 -9.13 -19.64
N HIS A 313 6.01 -10.10 -19.25
CA HIS A 313 6.32 -11.54 -19.31
C HIS A 313 5.84 -12.19 -20.61
N ASP A 314 4.86 -11.59 -21.30
CA ASP A 314 4.38 -12.04 -22.61
C ASP A 314 3.70 -10.90 -23.40
N ASN A 315 2.94 -11.22 -24.47
CA ASN A 315 2.27 -10.23 -25.32
C ASN A 315 1.01 -9.60 -24.70
N PHE A 316 0.52 -10.18 -23.61
CA PHE A 316 -0.69 -9.83 -22.89
C PHE A 316 -0.31 -9.71 -21.41
N ASN A 317 0.08 -8.51 -20.97
CA ASN A 317 0.53 -8.28 -19.58
C ASN A 317 -0.52 -7.57 -18.72
N ARG A 318 -1.50 -6.91 -19.34
CA ARG A 318 -2.43 -6.05 -18.62
C ARG A 318 -3.49 -6.90 -17.93
N GLY A 319 -3.57 -6.78 -16.61
CA GLY A 319 -4.54 -7.53 -15.81
C GLY A 319 -4.10 -8.94 -15.44
N SER A 320 -2.82 -9.29 -15.64
CA SER A 320 -2.20 -10.49 -15.08
C SER A 320 -1.32 -10.19 -13.87
N MET A 321 -1.12 -11.23 -13.05
CA MET A 321 0.06 -11.37 -12.20
C MET A 321 0.85 -12.58 -12.71
N ALA A 322 2.09 -12.38 -13.17
CA ALA A 322 2.93 -13.48 -13.62
C ALA A 322 3.84 -14.01 -12.51
N ILE A 323 3.95 -15.33 -12.46
CA ILE A 323 4.82 -16.06 -11.54
C ILE A 323 5.83 -16.84 -12.38
N GLY A 324 7.11 -16.47 -12.28
CA GLY A 324 8.24 -17.15 -12.92
C GLY A 324 8.84 -18.22 -11.99
N PHE A 325 8.57 -19.48 -12.26
CA PHE A 325 9.19 -20.61 -11.58
C PHE A 325 10.62 -20.76 -12.09
N ILE A 326 11.61 -20.52 -11.22
CA ILE A 326 13.03 -20.48 -11.61
C ILE A 326 13.50 -21.90 -11.93
N GLY A 327 13.73 -22.17 -13.21
CA GLY A 327 14.19 -23.47 -13.67
C GLY A 327 13.66 -23.87 -15.05
N CYS A 328 13.84 -25.15 -15.36
CA CYS A 328 13.37 -25.81 -16.56
C CYS A 328 12.53 -27.04 -16.20
N TYR A 329 11.24 -27.02 -16.54
CA TYR A 329 10.26 -28.01 -16.09
C TYR A 329 9.63 -28.80 -17.25
N GLY A 330 10.48 -29.39 -18.10
CA GLY A 330 10.11 -30.49 -19.00
C GLY A 330 10.34 -30.26 -20.49
N ASN A 331 10.29 -29.01 -20.98
CA ASN A 331 10.49 -28.74 -22.41
C ASN A 331 11.50 -27.61 -22.64
N CYS A 332 12.72 -27.82 -22.15
CA CYS A 332 13.87 -26.95 -22.43
C CYS A 332 15.18 -27.74 -22.62
N GLY A 333 15.10 -29.06 -22.86
CA GLY A 333 16.26 -29.88 -23.21
C GLY A 333 17.01 -29.42 -24.47
N TYR A 334 16.34 -28.70 -25.37
CA TYR A 334 16.99 -28.06 -26.53
C TYR A 334 18.01 -26.98 -26.13
N LEU A 335 17.88 -26.40 -24.93
CA LEU A 335 18.85 -25.48 -24.31
C LEU A 335 19.99 -26.23 -23.58
N GLY A 336 20.10 -27.55 -23.77
CA GLY A 336 21.08 -28.37 -23.05
C GLY A 336 20.81 -28.45 -21.54
N LEU A 337 19.62 -28.04 -21.11
CA LEU A 337 19.17 -28.10 -19.73
C LEU A 337 18.59 -29.47 -19.42
N MET A 338 18.83 -29.95 -18.20
CA MET A 338 18.18 -31.17 -17.72
C MET A 338 16.75 -30.84 -17.30
N ASP A 339 15.80 -31.60 -17.83
CA ASP A 339 14.42 -31.57 -17.36
C ASP A 339 14.36 -31.97 -15.89
N ALA A 340 13.63 -31.20 -15.08
CA ALA A 340 13.40 -31.50 -13.68
C ALA A 340 11.91 -31.39 -13.36
N GLN A 341 11.42 -32.17 -12.40
CA GLN A 341 10.09 -31.95 -11.84
C GLN A 341 10.12 -30.70 -10.93
N PRO A 342 9.05 -29.89 -10.89
CA PRO A 342 8.94 -28.80 -9.92
C PRO A 342 8.93 -29.38 -8.51
N SER A 343 9.67 -28.73 -7.58
CA SER A 343 9.75 -29.22 -6.21
C SER A 343 8.41 -29.02 -5.48
N PRO A 344 8.10 -29.85 -4.47
CA PRO A 344 6.92 -29.62 -3.64
C PRO A 344 6.90 -28.24 -2.97
N ALA A 345 8.05 -27.74 -2.52
CA ALA A 345 8.16 -26.43 -1.86
C ALA A 345 7.83 -25.27 -2.82
N MET A 346 8.33 -25.34 -4.06
CA MET A 346 8.03 -24.38 -5.11
C MET A 346 6.55 -24.39 -5.51
N LEU A 347 5.96 -25.59 -5.69
CA LEU A 347 4.54 -25.72 -5.99
C LEU A 347 3.66 -25.19 -4.85
N ASP A 348 4.05 -25.47 -3.59
CA ASP A 348 3.34 -24.98 -2.41
C ASP A 348 3.39 -23.45 -2.30
N ALA A 349 4.57 -22.86 -2.50
CA ALA A 349 4.76 -21.41 -2.53
C ALA A 349 3.92 -20.75 -3.63
N GLY A 350 3.93 -21.32 -4.84
CA GLY A 350 3.12 -20.83 -5.96
C GLY A 350 1.61 -20.91 -5.67
N ALA A 351 1.15 -22.01 -5.05
CA ALA A 351 -0.24 -22.16 -4.65
C ALA A 351 -0.64 -21.16 -3.54
N ASN A 352 0.22 -20.90 -2.55
CA ASN A 352 -0.03 -19.92 -1.50
C ASN A 352 -0.11 -18.49 -2.06
N LEU A 353 0.82 -18.12 -2.95
CA LEU A 353 0.85 -16.82 -3.60
C LEU A 353 -0.39 -16.60 -4.46
N ALA A 354 -0.76 -17.60 -5.26
CA ALA A 354 -1.96 -17.55 -6.08
C ALA A 354 -3.23 -17.48 -5.22
N ALA A 355 -3.33 -18.26 -4.13
CA ALA A 355 -4.46 -18.23 -3.21
C ALA A 355 -4.66 -16.87 -2.53
N TRP A 356 -3.57 -16.22 -2.11
CA TRP A 356 -3.64 -14.86 -1.60
C TRP A 356 -4.19 -13.90 -2.65
N LYS A 357 -3.66 -13.94 -3.87
CA LYS A 357 -4.06 -12.98 -4.92
C LYS A 357 -5.50 -13.19 -5.38
N VAL A 358 -5.92 -14.42 -5.64
CA VAL A 358 -7.31 -14.71 -6.02
C VAL A 358 -8.28 -14.40 -4.88
N GLY A 359 -7.90 -14.68 -3.63
CA GLY A 359 -8.69 -14.32 -2.45
C GLY A 359 -8.83 -12.81 -2.29
N GLN A 360 -7.74 -12.05 -2.50
CA GLN A 360 -7.75 -10.59 -2.50
C GLN A 360 -8.66 -10.01 -3.59
N LYS A 361 -8.69 -10.62 -4.77
CA LYS A 361 -9.43 -10.13 -5.94
C LYS A 361 -10.82 -10.76 -6.11
N GLY A 362 -11.20 -11.73 -5.27
CA GLY A 362 -12.47 -12.46 -5.40
C GLY A 362 -12.59 -13.27 -6.69
N LEU A 363 -11.47 -13.77 -7.22
CA LEU A 363 -11.44 -14.53 -8.48
C LEU A 363 -11.75 -16.01 -8.22
N ASP A 364 -12.47 -16.65 -9.13
CA ASP A 364 -12.64 -18.11 -9.13
C ASP A 364 -11.37 -18.78 -9.69
N PRO A 365 -10.58 -19.52 -8.88
CA PRO A 365 -9.34 -20.15 -9.35
C PRO A 365 -9.56 -21.20 -10.44
N LYS A 366 -10.77 -21.77 -10.50
CA LYS A 366 -11.20 -22.76 -11.50
C LYS A 366 -11.98 -22.11 -12.65
N GLY A 367 -12.18 -20.80 -12.59
CA GLY A 367 -12.89 -20.02 -13.56
C GLY A 367 -12.17 -19.95 -14.90
N ILE A 368 -12.94 -19.58 -15.91
CA ILE A 368 -12.47 -19.24 -17.25
C ILE A 368 -13.11 -17.90 -17.59
N ALA A 369 -12.30 -16.92 -17.97
CA ALA A 369 -12.75 -15.56 -18.18
C ALA A 369 -12.06 -14.94 -19.41
N GLN A 370 -12.60 -13.80 -19.86
CA GLN A 370 -11.96 -13.01 -20.90
C GLN A 370 -10.69 -12.36 -20.32
N TYR A 371 -9.55 -12.63 -20.94
CA TYR A 371 -8.27 -12.00 -20.66
C TYR A 371 -7.95 -10.95 -21.74
N ASP A 372 -7.47 -9.79 -21.31
CA ASP A 372 -7.27 -8.62 -22.18
C ASP A 372 -6.27 -8.95 -23.30
N GLY A 373 -6.73 -8.86 -24.55
CA GLY A 373 -5.98 -9.21 -25.76
C GLY A 373 -5.81 -10.72 -26.04
N ALA A 374 -5.83 -11.60 -25.03
CA ALA A 374 -5.57 -13.04 -25.22
C ALA A 374 -6.83 -13.88 -25.49
N GLY A 375 -8.03 -13.37 -25.20
CA GLY A 375 -9.28 -14.10 -25.39
C GLY A 375 -9.74 -14.85 -24.13
N ILE A 376 -10.50 -15.92 -24.30
CA ILE A 376 -11.08 -16.67 -23.17
C ILE A 376 -10.09 -17.74 -22.70
N VAL A 377 -9.53 -17.56 -21.50
CA VAL A 377 -8.54 -18.47 -20.90
C VAL A 377 -8.86 -18.75 -19.43
N PRO A 378 -8.32 -19.83 -18.84
CA PRO A 378 -8.47 -20.09 -17.41
C PRO A 378 -7.91 -18.96 -16.55
N THR A 379 -8.55 -18.66 -15.41
CA THR A 379 -8.09 -17.63 -14.45
C THR A 379 -6.64 -17.85 -13.99
N ILE A 380 -6.23 -19.12 -13.84
CA ILE A 380 -4.82 -19.50 -13.67
C ILE A 380 -4.41 -20.27 -14.93
N ALA A 381 -3.53 -19.69 -15.75
CA ALA A 381 -3.13 -20.22 -17.05
C ALA A 381 -1.61 -20.36 -17.15
N GLY A 382 -1.13 -21.17 -18.08
CA GLY A 382 0.30 -21.21 -18.45
C GLY A 382 0.61 -20.21 -19.54
N GLY A 383 1.87 -19.75 -19.65
CA GLY A 383 2.29 -18.83 -20.72
C GLY A 383 1.90 -19.31 -22.14
N ARG A 384 1.96 -20.63 -22.39
CA ARG A 384 1.54 -21.25 -23.66
C ARG A 384 0.04 -21.19 -23.98
N ASP A 385 -0.80 -20.88 -22.99
CA ASP A 385 -2.24 -20.68 -23.20
C ASP A 385 -2.53 -19.30 -23.82
N VAL A 386 -1.61 -18.34 -23.67
CA VAL A 386 -1.80 -16.94 -24.09
C VAL A 386 -0.85 -16.53 -25.23
N THR A 387 0.37 -17.06 -25.27
CA THR A 387 1.39 -16.70 -26.27
C THR A 387 2.05 -17.98 -26.82
N ALA A 388 2.55 -17.93 -28.06
CA ALA A 388 3.31 -19.03 -28.66
C ALA A 388 4.66 -19.22 -27.96
N THR A 389 4.69 -20.07 -26.93
CA THR A 389 5.89 -20.38 -26.13
C THR A 389 5.81 -21.82 -25.57
N PHE A 390 6.96 -22.39 -25.18
CA PHE A 390 6.99 -23.64 -24.40
C PHE A 390 6.79 -23.41 -22.90
N SER A 391 6.79 -22.16 -22.41
CA SER A 391 6.52 -21.88 -20.99
C SER A 391 5.11 -22.33 -20.56
N PRO A 392 4.91 -22.90 -19.37
CA PRO A 392 5.85 -23.09 -18.26
C PRO A 392 6.65 -24.42 -18.29
N GLY A 393 6.74 -25.08 -19.45
CA GLY A 393 7.25 -26.45 -19.54
C GLY A 393 6.16 -27.48 -19.24
N ASP A 394 6.35 -28.72 -19.72
CA ASP A 394 5.28 -29.72 -19.71
C ASP A 394 4.91 -30.18 -18.30
N TYR A 395 5.86 -30.22 -17.36
CA TYR A 395 5.59 -30.68 -16.00
C TYR A 395 4.81 -29.65 -15.16
N LEU A 396 5.18 -28.37 -15.22
CA LEU A 396 4.38 -27.31 -14.59
C LEU A 396 3.01 -27.15 -15.26
N TYR A 397 2.96 -27.26 -16.58
CA TYR A 397 1.69 -27.17 -17.31
C TYR A 397 0.73 -28.30 -16.90
N ASN A 398 1.23 -29.53 -16.77
CA ASN A 398 0.45 -30.67 -16.28
C ASN A 398 0.02 -30.53 -14.81
N ALA A 399 0.71 -29.68 -14.02
CA ALA A 399 0.34 -29.40 -12.64
C ALA A 399 -0.75 -28.31 -12.52
N LEU A 400 -1.10 -27.59 -13.58
CA LEU A 400 -2.10 -26.50 -13.51
C LEU A 400 -3.48 -26.94 -12.98
N PRO A 401 -4.06 -28.11 -13.36
CA PRO A 401 -5.30 -28.57 -12.76
C PRO A 401 -5.21 -28.75 -11.24
N TRP A 402 -4.14 -29.39 -10.77
CA TRP A 402 -3.86 -29.55 -9.34
C TRP A 402 -3.68 -28.19 -8.64
N LEU A 403 -2.98 -27.25 -9.30
CA LEU A 403 -2.76 -25.92 -8.77
C LEU A 403 -4.09 -25.18 -8.59
N ARG A 404 -4.99 -25.21 -9.58
CA ARG A 404 -6.32 -24.58 -9.50
C ARG A 404 -7.16 -25.16 -8.36
N ASP A 405 -7.18 -26.48 -8.21
CA ASP A 405 -7.90 -27.14 -7.11
C ASP A 405 -7.30 -26.76 -5.74
N THR A 406 -5.97 -26.79 -5.64
CA THR A 406 -5.26 -26.43 -4.40
C THR A 406 -5.46 -24.97 -4.04
N VAL A 407 -5.40 -24.07 -5.02
CA VAL A 407 -5.65 -22.64 -4.84
C VAL A 407 -7.10 -22.40 -4.42
N ALA A 408 -8.07 -23.08 -5.05
CA ALA A 408 -9.47 -23.01 -4.63
C ALA A 408 -9.66 -23.45 -3.18
N GLN A 409 -9.00 -24.54 -2.76
CA GLN A 409 -9.04 -25.01 -1.37
C GLN A 409 -8.42 -24.00 -0.39
N ARG A 410 -7.28 -23.40 -0.74
CA ARG A 410 -6.57 -22.44 0.12
C ARG A 410 -7.26 -21.06 0.16
N ALA A 411 -7.89 -20.67 -0.94
CA ALA A 411 -8.71 -19.46 -1.02
C ALA A 411 -10.08 -19.65 -0.36
N SER A 412 -10.59 -20.90 -0.27
CA SER A 412 -11.80 -21.22 0.50
C SER A 412 -11.51 -21.25 2.00
N CYS A 413 -11.31 -20.08 2.60
CA CYS A 413 -11.36 -19.92 4.05
C CYS A 413 -12.80 -19.60 4.50
N ALA A 414 -13.19 -20.07 5.69
CA ALA A 414 -14.44 -19.63 6.30
C ALA A 414 -14.27 -18.16 6.71
N LYS A 415 -15.07 -17.27 6.12
CA LYS A 415 -15.11 -15.87 6.57
C LYS A 415 -15.40 -15.85 8.07
N ALA A 416 -14.75 -14.96 8.81
CA ALA A 416 -14.99 -14.84 10.25
C ALA A 416 -16.51 -14.73 10.52
N ALA A 417 -17.03 -15.47 11.49
CA ALA A 417 -18.45 -15.33 11.82
C ALA A 417 -18.67 -14.00 12.53
N CYS A 418 -19.66 -13.23 12.08
CA CYS A 418 -20.09 -12.02 12.75
C CYS A 418 -21.24 -12.32 13.72
N LYS A 419 -21.30 -11.57 14.83
CA LYS A 419 -22.44 -11.50 15.74
C LYS A 419 -22.84 -10.04 15.97
N ILE A 420 -24.14 -9.78 16.04
CA ILE A 420 -24.67 -8.48 16.49
C ILE A 420 -25.16 -8.62 17.94
N THR A 421 -24.70 -7.77 18.84
CA THR A 421 -25.10 -7.70 20.26
C THR A 421 -25.44 -6.28 20.66
N ASP A 422 -25.88 -6.11 21.92
CA ASP A 422 -26.04 -4.80 22.55
C ASP A 422 -26.88 -3.83 21.70
N ILE A 423 -28.04 -4.31 21.24
CA ILE A 423 -29.02 -3.45 20.58
C ILE A 423 -29.67 -2.58 21.65
N VAL A 424 -29.20 -1.34 21.76
CA VAL A 424 -29.59 -0.37 22.77
C VAL A 424 -30.34 0.77 22.09
N PHE A 425 -31.45 1.17 22.71
CA PHE A 425 -32.23 2.34 22.34
C PHE A 425 -31.89 3.49 23.29
N ASP A 426 -31.83 4.73 22.78
CA ASP A 426 -31.52 5.90 23.61
C ASP A 426 -32.56 6.15 24.72
N LYS A 427 -33.78 5.62 24.56
CA LYS A 427 -34.84 5.65 25.56
C LYS A 427 -35.51 4.29 25.67
N GLN A 428 -36.08 4.01 26.85
CA GLN A 428 -36.93 2.83 27.04
C GLN A 428 -38.39 3.07 26.62
N GLN A 429 -38.80 4.33 26.51
CA GLN A 429 -40.14 4.74 26.08
C GLN A 429 -40.04 6.02 25.25
N TYR A 430 -40.79 6.08 24.15
CA TYR A 430 -40.82 7.21 23.23
C TYR A 430 -42.23 7.79 23.14
N ALA A 431 -42.34 9.11 23.05
CA ALA A 431 -43.59 9.77 22.69
C ALA A 431 -43.82 9.70 21.17
N LEU A 432 -45.06 9.98 20.74
CA LEU A 432 -45.35 10.12 19.31
C LEU A 432 -44.54 11.27 18.71
N GLY A 433 -43.89 11.02 17.58
CA GLY A 433 -43.02 11.99 16.91
C GLY A 433 -41.59 12.06 17.45
N ASP A 434 -41.25 11.30 18.49
CA ASP A 434 -39.86 11.22 18.96
C ASP A 434 -38.94 10.54 17.94
N THR A 435 -37.71 11.01 17.85
CA THR A 435 -36.66 10.30 17.11
C THR A 435 -36.11 9.16 17.97
N ILE A 436 -36.02 7.95 17.39
CA ILE A 436 -35.35 6.79 17.99
C ILE A 436 -33.91 6.74 17.47
N TYR A 437 -32.96 6.72 18.40
CA TYR A 437 -31.58 6.37 18.13
C TYR A 437 -31.36 4.92 18.60
N VAL A 438 -30.89 4.08 17.68
CA VAL A 438 -30.59 2.68 17.96
C VAL A 438 -29.11 2.44 17.72
N THR A 439 -28.43 1.88 18.72
CA THR A 439 -27.03 1.47 18.62
C THR A 439 -26.96 -0.05 18.69
N ALA A 440 -26.11 -0.66 17.87
CA ALA A 440 -25.84 -2.10 17.91
C ALA A 440 -24.34 -2.37 17.80
N LYS A 441 -23.84 -3.33 18.56
CA LYS A 441 -22.43 -3.75 18.49
C LYS A 441 -22.27 -4.88 17.49
N VAL A 442 -21.30 -4.76 16.60
CA VAL A 442 -20.95 -5.81 15.63
C VAL A 442 -19.62 -6.41 16.05
N LEU A 443 -19.58 -7.71 16.27
CA LEU A 443 -18.48 -8.44 16.89
C LEU A 443 -18.03 -9.62 16.03
N ASP A 444 -16.75 -9.95 16.12
CA ASP A 444 -16.21 -11.22 15.64
C ASP A 444 -16.43 -12.37 16.67
N GLN A 445 -15.98 -13.58 16.34
CA GLN A 445 -16.07 -14.74 17.25
C GLN A 445 -15.26 -14.59 18.55
N ALA A 446 -14.23 -13.74 18.56
CA ALA A 446 -13.40 -13.44 19.72
C ALA A 446 -13.96 -12.28 20.56
N ASN A 447 -15.14 -11.75 20.21
CA ASN A 447 -15.79 -10.56 20.80
C ASN A 447 -15.04 -9.24 20.57
N ASN A 448 -14.20 -9.15 19.54
CA ASN A 448 -13.63 -7.87 19.12
C ASN A 448 -14.61 -7.10 18.23
N PRO A 449 -14.69 -5.76 18.35
CA PRO A 449 -15.55 -4.95 17.50
C PRO A 449 -15.10 -5.01 16.04
N ILE A 450 -16.07 -5.20 15.13
CA ILE A 450 -15.85 -5.15 13.68
C ILE A 450 -16.17 -3.74 13.18
N THR A 451 -15.15 -3.00 12.77
CA THR A 451 -15.26 -1.66 12.19
C THR A 451 -15.39 -1.72 10.66
N GLY A 452 -15.92 -0.66 10.04
CA GLY A 452 -16.09 -0.51 8.60
C GLY A 452 -17.05 -1.51 7.96
N ALA A 453 -17.98 -2.10 8.72
CA ALA A 453 -19.05 -2.93 8.18
C ALA A 453 -20.14 -2.04 7.54
N SER A 454 -20.78 -2.53 6.49
CA SER A 454 -22.06 -1.96 6.05
C SER A 454 -23.15 -2.48 6.98
N VAL A 455 -23.71 -1.60 7.79
CA VAL A 455 -24.77 -1.94 8.76
C VAL A 455 -26.02 -1.12 8.48
N GLY A 456 -27.16 -1.80 8.52
CA GLY A 456 -28.47 -1.17 8.33
C GLY A 456 -29.54 -1.84 9.17
N ALA A 457 -30.63 -1.13 9.43
CA ALA A 457 -31.76 -1.65 10.17
C ALA A 457 -33.06 -1.50 9.39
N SER A 458 -33.81 -2.59 9.22
CA SER A 458 -35.19 -2.53 8.72
C SER A 458 -36.15 -2.36 9.90
N VAL A 459 -37.10 -1.43 9.82
CA VAL A 459 -38.02 -1.16 10.92
C VAL A 459 -39.40 -1.72 10.60
N VAL A 460 -39.93 -2.52 11.53
CA VAL A 460 -41.27 -3.12 11.47
C VAL A 460 -42.12 -2.51 12.58
N LYS A 461 -43.25 -1.89 12.19
CA LYS A 461 -44.23 -1.29 13.12
C LYS A 461 -45.37 -2.28 13.39
N ALA A 462 -45.64 -2.57 14.66
CA ALA A 462 -46.81 -3.37 15.06
C ALA A 462 -48.00 -2.45 15.40
N VAL A 463 -48.85 -2.17 14.41
CA VAL A 463 -50.05 -1.34 14.59
C VAL A 463 -51.25 -2.26 14.85
N THR A 464 -51.39 -2.75 16.09
CA THR A 464 -52.45 -3.69 16.53
C THR A 464 -52.48 -5.04 15.78
N ALA A 465 -53.20 -6.02 16.33
CA ALA A 465 -53.06 -7.46 16.06
C ALA A 465 -53.29 -7.96 14.61
N THR A 466 -53.41 -7.10 13.59
CA THR A 466 -53.71 -7.51 12.21
C THR A 466 -53.05 -6.71 11.08
N GLU A 467 -52.30 -5.61 11.34
CA GLU A 467 -51.59 -4.85 10.29
C GLU A 467 -50.14 -4.56 10.67
N THR A 468 -49.21 -4.86 9.76
CA THR A 468 -47.76 -4.62 9.91
C THR A 468 -47.32 -3.63 8.84
N GLN A 469 -46.64 -2.55 9.23
CA GLN A 469 -46.07 -1.57 8.31
C GLN A 469 -44.54 -1.61 8.39
N SER A 470 -43.86 -1.76 7.24
CA SER A 470 -42.39 -1.80 7.16
C SER A 470 -41.85 -0.49 6.57
N SER A 471 -40.76 0.04 7.13
CA SER A 471 -40.01 1.16 6.54
C SER A 471 -38.92 0.67 5.59
N ALA A 472 -38.42 1.57 4.74
CA ALA A 472 -37.13 1.35 4.09
C ALA A 472 -36.02 1.14 5.14
N PRO A 473 -34.98 0.35 4.84
CA PRO A 473 -33.84 0.19 5.73
C PRO A 473 -33.16 1.52 6.03
N ILE A 474 -32.85 1.78 7.30
CA ILE A 474 -32.03 2.93 7.71
C ILE A 474 -30.55 2.53 7.74
N PRO A 475 -29.63 3.37 7.23
CA PRO A 475 -28.20 3.13 7.40
C PRO A 475 -27.80 3.35 8.87
N MET A 476 -26.77 2.64 9.32
CA MET A 476 -26.17 2.83 10.64
C MET A 476 -24.69 3.22 10.49
N ASN A 477 -24.29 4.28 11.18
CA ASN A 477 -22.94 4.83 11.10
C ASN A 477 -22.01 4.11 12.07
N ASP A 478 -20.79 3.78 11.63
CA ASP A 478 -19.77 3.15 12.45
C ASP A 478 -19.16 4.14 13.46
N LEU A 479 -19.23 3.78 14.73
CA LEU A 479 -18.63 4.42 15.90
C LEU A 479 -17.66 3.42 16.54
N THR A 480 -16.69 2.97 15.75
CA THR A 480 -15.62 2.06 16.20
C THR A 480 -16.14 0.66 16.61
N GLY A 481 -17.04 0.11 15.78
CA GLY A 481 -17.63 -1.23 15.92
C GLY A 481 -18.97 -1.24 16.67
N TYR A 482 -19.40 -0.07 17.12
CA TYR A 482 -20.79 0.22 17.47
C TYR A 482 -21.44 0.99 16.33
N TYR A 483 -22.57 0.53 15.84
CA TYR A 483 -23.25 1.13 14.71
C TYR A 483 -24.49 1.83 15.21
N GLN A 484 -24.67 3.11 14.87
CA GLN A 484 -25.82 3.89 15.29
C GLN A 484 -26.70 4.28 14.10
N GLY A 485 -28.00 3.96 14.20
CA GLY A 485 -29.04 4.36 13.25
C GLY A 485 -30.02 5.35 13.88
N VAL A 486 -30.64 6.17 13.03
CA VAL A 486 -31.63 7.19 13.43
C VAL A 486 -32.95 6.94 12.71
N PHE A 487 -34.05 6.85 13.46
CA PHE A 487 -35.40 6.63 12.93
C PHE A 487 -36.38 7.71 13.42
N LYS A 488 -37.05 8.40 12.50
CA LYS A 488 -37.94 9.54 12.79
C LYS A 488 -39.44 9.26 12.59
N GLY A 489 -39.83 8.06 12.17
CA GLY A 489 -41.20 7.74 11.73
C GLY A 489 -42.14 7.19 12.82
N THR A 490 -42.13 7.80 14.00
CA THR A 490 -42.83 7.34 15.22
C THR A 490 -44.22 7.97 15.41
N ASP A 491 -44.90 8.32 14.32
CA ASP A 491 -46.20 9.01 14.34
C ASP A 491 -47.37 8.12 14.83
N VAL A 492 -47.12 6.82 15.01
CA VAL A 492 -48.13 5.83 15.43
C VAL A 492 -47.64 5.12 16.69
N ALA A 493 -48.52 4.98 17.68
CA ALA A 493 -48.22 4.27 18.92
C ALA A 493 -48.13 2.76 18.67
N GLY A 494 -47.17 2.09 19.29
CA GLY A 494 -46.98 0.65 19.14
C GLY A 494 -45.55 0.21 19.42
N MET A 495 -45.31 -1.08 19.23
CA MET A 495 -43.98 -1.67 19.33
C MET A 495 -43.27 -1.55 17.99
N TYR A 496 -42.05 -1.03 18.01
CA TYR A 496 -41.18 -0.88 16.85
C TYR A 496 -40.06 -1.90 16.96
N ARG A 497 -39.97 -2.85 16.01
CA ARG A 497 -38.87 -3.82 15.91
C ARG A 497 -37.86 -3.36 14.87
N PHE A 498 -36.59 -3.37 15.24
CA PHE A 498 -35.47 -3.05 14.37
C PHE A 498 -34.74 -4.36 14.04
N ASP A 499 -34.79 -4.78 12.79
CA ASP A 499 -34.06 -5.93 12.26
C ASP A 499 -32.75 -5.43 11.66
N ILE A 500 -31.65 -5.61 12.40
CA ILE A 500 -30.32 -5.08 12.07
C ILE A 500 -29.52 -6.15 11.32
N THR A 501 -28.90 -5.74 10.23
CA THR A 501 -28.02 -6.58 9.41
C THR A 501 -26.66 -5.92 9.25
N ALA A 502 -25.59 -6.69 9.38
CA ALA A 502 -24.23 -6.23 9.10
C ALA A 502 -23.57 -7.14 8.06
N SER A 503 -22.88 -6.53 7.10
CA SER A 503 -22.14 -7.19 6.03
C SER A 503 -20.82 -6.47 5.74
N ASP A 504 -19.83 -7.20 5.24
CA ASP A 504 -18.55 -6.60 4.84
C ASP A 504 -18.66 -5.94 3.45
N PRO A 505 -18.31 -4.64 3.29
CA PRO A 505 -18.37 -3.95 1.99
C PRO A 505 -17.54 -4.61 0.88
N THR A 506 -16.39 -5.23 1.24
CA THR A 506 -15.52 -5.92 0.28
C THR A 506 -15.89 -7.40 0.13
N GLY A 507 -16.76 -7.91 1.00
CA GLY A 507 -17.15 -9.31 1.05
C GLY A 507 -16.04 -10.28 1.45
N ALA A 508 -14.89 -9.84 1.94
CA ALA A 508 -13.72 -10.67 2.21
C ALA A 508 -13.47 -10.98 3.70
N ARG A 509 -13.90 -10.10 4.62
CA ARG A 509 -13.53 -10.11 6.05
C ARG A 509 -14.40 -11.00 6.92
N PHE A 510 -15.73 -10.96 6.78
CA PHE A 510 -16.66 -11.72 7.64
C PHE A 510 -17.98 -12.07 6.92
N ALA A 511 -18.67 -13.10 7.44
CA ALA A 511 -19.98 -13.52 6.93
C ALA A 511 -21.10 -12.60 7.46
N PRO A 512 -22.16 -12.31 6.65
CA PRO A 512 -23.27 -11.47 7.11
C PRO A 512 -23.94 -12.02 8.37
N CYS A 513 -24.36 -11.13 9.25
CA CYS A 513 -24.99 -11.43 10.54
C CYS A 513 -26.22 -10.54 10.73
N SER A 514 -27.19 -11.01 11.53
CA SER A 514 -28.40 -10.25 11.84
C SER A 514 -28.87 -10.48 13.26
N ALA A 515 -29.51 -9.47 13.84
CA ALA A 515 -30.18 -9.52 15.13
C ALA A 515 -31.29 -8.47 15.19
N SER A 516 -32.20 -8.61 16.15
CA SER A 516 -33.34 -7.70 16.28
C SER A 516 -33.48 -7.14 17.68
N GLY A 517 -33.82 -5.85 17.78
CA GLY A 517 -34.24 -5.18 19.02
C GLY A 517 -35.66 -4.63 18.90
N SER A 518 -36.32 -4.31 20.01
CA SER A 518 -37.65 -3.69 19.97
C SER A 518 -37.84 -2.64 21.05
N VAL A 519 -38.62 -1.60 20.75
CA VAL A 519 -38.92 -0.51 21.68
C VAL A 519 -40.35 0.00 21.55
N GLN A 520 -40.89 0.57 22.63
CA GLN A 520 -42.28 1.02 22.70
C GLN A 520 -42.39 2.53 22.47
N VAL A 521 -43.33 2.92 21.60
CA VAL A 521 -43.71 4.32 21.34
C VAL A 521 -45.17 4.52 21.77
N GLY A 522 -45.45 5.46 22.67
CA GLY A 522 -46.80 5.77 23.18
C GLY A 522 -46.96 5.69 24.71
N THR A 523 -48.13 6.06 25.23
CA THR A 523 -48.33 6.41 26.66
C THR A 523 -48.13 5.26 27.65
N GLY A 524 -46.96 5.27 28.30
CA GLY A 524 -46.77 4.75 29.66
C GLY A 524 -46.92 5.87 30.70
N GLY A 525 -47.97 5.78 31.52
CA GLY A 525 -48.15 6.31 32.89
C GLY A 525 -47.56 7.68 33.30
N GLY A 526 -48.45 8.61 33.68
CA GLY A 526 -48.10 9.79 34.45
C GLY A 526 -47.41 9.45 35.77
N GLY A 527 -46.22 10.02 35.97
CA GLY A 527 -45.47 10.02 37.22
C GLY A 527 -44.92 11.44 37.45
N SER A 528 -44.59 11.75 38.69
CA SER A 528 -43.95 12.99 39.14
C SER A 528 -42.87 13.50 38.17
N ALA A 529 -42.75 14.83 38.05
CA ALA A 529 -41.73 15.45 37.21
C ALA A 529 -40.33 14.90 37.56
N GLY A 530 -39.66 14.32 36.56
CA GLY A 530 -38.32 13.77 36.69
C GLY A 530 -37.29 14.60 35.95
N ILE A 531 -36.12 14.83 36.54
CA ILE A 531 -35.00 15.51 35.89
C ILE A 531 -33.97 14.47 35.50
N VAL A 532 -33.59 14.46 34.24
CA VAL A 532 -32.76 13.43 33.62
C VAL A 532 -31.57 14.06 32.90
N VAL A 533 -30.42 13.39 33.00
CA VAL A 533 -29.21 13.69 32.23
C VAL A 533 -29.22 12.84 30.96
N GLU A 534 -28.99 13.46 29.81
CA GLU A 534 -29.13 12.81 28.50
C GLU A 534 -27.92 13.07 27.57
N PRO A 535 -27.29 12.02 27.02
CA PRO A 535 -27.55 10.60 27.28
C PRO A 535 -27.17 10.16 28.71
N GLU A 536 -27.73 9.06 29.20
CA GLU A 536 -27.40 8.51 30.54
C GLU A 536 -25.92 8.09 30.64
N ARG A 537 -25.30 7.70 29.52
CA ARG A 537 -23.86 7.51 29.38
C ARG A 537 -23.42 8.18 28.08
N LEU A 538 -22.60 9.22 28.19
CA LEU A 538 -21.88 9.84 27.09
C LEU A 538 -20.47 9.24 27.06
N THR A 539 -20.09 8.59 25.96
CA THR A 539 -18.70 8.15 25.75
C THR A 539 -18.11 9.05 24.66
N ALA A 540 -16.99 9.67 24.98
CA ALA A 540 -16.32 10.67 24.18
C ALA A 540 -14.83 10.36 24.07
N SER A 541 -14.26 10.61 22.90
CA SER A 541 -12.81 10.47 22.71
C SER A 541 -12.07 11.59 23.42
N TRP A 542 -10.87 11.34 23.94
CA TRP A 542 -10.00 12.41 24.44
C TRP A 542 -9.63 13.45 23.35
N CYS A 543 -9.77 13.10 22.07
CA CYS A 543 -9.55 14.00 20.94
C CYS A 543 -10.78 14.82 20.53
N SER A 544 -11.95 14.57 21.15
CA SER A 544 -13.13 15.39 20.90
C SER A 544 -12.92 16.79 21.50
N PHE A 545 -13.24 17.84 20.74
CA PHE A 545 -13.07 19.22 21.22
C PHE A 545 -14.24 19.69 22.07
N VAL A 546 -15.46 19.22 21.75
CA VAL A 546 -16.69 19.53 22.49
C VAL A 546 -17.64 18.35 22.39
N GLU A 547 -18.16 17.90 23.54
CA GLU A 547 -19.26 16.92 23.60
C GLU A 547 -20.33 17.43 24.57
N HIS A 548 -21.59 17.10 24.30
CA HIS A 548 -22.71 17.77 24.96
C HIS A 548 -23.56 16.81 25.78
N THR A 549 -24.03 17.28 26.94
CA THR A 549 -25.06 16.60 27.72
C THR A 549 -26.22 17.54 27.97
N ALA A 550 -27.44 17.09 27.66
CA ALA A 550 -28.64 17.83 27.98
C ALA A 550 -29.13 17.44 29.38
N VAL A 551 -29.61 18.44 30.15
CA VAL A 551 -30.38 18.21 31.36
C VAL A 551 -31.83 18.59 31.07
N SER A 552 -32.70 17.63 31.29
CA SER A 552 -34.05 17.58 30.74
C SER A 552 -35.05 17.32 31.86
N ILE A 553 -36.22 17.96 31.82
CA ILE A 553 -37.37 17.58 32.65
C ILE A 553 -38.33 16.67 31.86
N ARG A 554 -38.92 15.70 32.55
CA ARG A 554 -39.84 14.69 32.01
C ARG A 554 -41.10 14.66 32.86
N GLY A 555 -42.27 14.60 32.23
CA GLY A 555 -43.55 14.54 32.95
C GLY A 555 -43.86 15.79 33.78
N ALA A 556 -43.34 16.96 33.40
CA ALA A 556 -43.64 18.22 34.07
C ALA A 556 -45.14 18.54 33.98
N SER A 557 -45.72 19.02 35.08
CA SER A 557 -47.10 19.52 35.10
C SER A 557 -47.11 20.87 35.81
N ARG A 558 -47.27 21.95 35.03
CA ARG A 558 -47.39 23.33 35.53
C ARG A 558 -46.20 23.76 36.40
N ILE A 559 -44.96 23.46 35.99
CA ILE A 559 -43.77 23.85 36.75
C ILE A 559 -43.39 25.30 36.43
N ARG A 560 -43.13 26.09 37.49
CA ARG A 560 -42.78 27.52 37.41
C ARG A 560 -41.30 27.79 37.67
N ASN A 561 -40.69 27.11 38.65
CA ASN A 561 -39.27 27.27 38.98
C ASN A 561 -38.55 25.92 38.92
N VAL A 562 -37.29 25.94 38.51
CA VAL A 562 -36.39 24.79 38.53
C VAL A 562 -35.07 25.21 39.16
N VAL A 563 -34.60 24.43 40.14
CA VAL A 563 -33.29 24.60 40.79
C VAL A 563 -32.48 23.34 40.61
N LEU A 564 -31.27 23.46 40.07
CA LEU A 564 -30.32 22.38 39.83
C LEU A 564 -28.99 22.67 40.52
N GLU A 565 -28.42 21.63 41.11
CA GLU A 565 -27.03 21.56 41.50
C GLU A 565 -26.45 20.25 40.98
N ILE A 566 -25.43 20.36 40.14
CA ILE A 566 -24.81 19.22 39.46
C ILE A 566 -23.35 19.14 39.86
N THR A 567 -22.85 17.95 40.15
CA THR A 567 -21.43 17.70 40.42
C THR A 567 -20.82 16.81 39.32
N TYR A 568 -19.57 17.10 38.96
CA TYR A 568 -18.72 16.32 38.06
C TYR A 568 -17.26 16.30 38.58
N ASP A 569 -16.38 15.52 37.96
CA ASP A 569 -14.95 15.49 38.28
C ASP A 569 -14.19 16.45 37.34
N PRO A 570 -13.72 17.60 37.86
CA PRO A 570 -13.07 18.64 37.04
C PRO A 570 -11.72 18.21 36.47
N ARG A 571 -11.18 17.07 36.92
CA ARG A 571 -9.95 16.48 36.39
C ARG A 571 -10.21 15.72 35.09
N VAL A 572 -11.42 15.19 34.89
CA VAL A 572 -11.80 14.37 33.72
C VAL A 572 -12.38 15.24 32.60
N VAL A 573 -13.25 16.19 32.94
CA VAL A 573 -13.85 17.14 31.98
C VAL A 573 -13.96 18.54 32.61
N GLN A 574 -14.01 19.58 31.78
CA GLN A 574 -14.33 20.95 32.19
C GLN A 574 -15.52 21.46 31.40
N VAL A 575 -16.33 22.33 31.99
CA VAL A 575 -17.44 22.98 31.27
C VAL A 575 -16.86 24.06 30.36
N ILE A 576 -17.30 24.07 29.10
CA ILE A 576 -17.01 25.13 28.15
C ILE A 576 -17.98 26.28 28.41
N ASP A 577 -17.42 27.48 28.48
CA ASP A 577 -18.19 28.69 28.75
C ASP A 577 -19.14 29.00 27.59
N ALA A 578 -20.44 29.02 27.89
CA ALA A 578 -21.50 29.24 26.91
C ALA A 578 -21.55 30.70 26.39
N ASP A 579 -21.07 31.67 27.17
CA ASP A 579 -20.97 33.07 26.75
C ASP A 579 -19.66 33.71 27.21
N PRO A 580 -18.63 33.78 26.33
CA PRO A 580 -17.32 34.32 26.69
C PRO A 580 -17.32 35.84 26.99
N TYR A 581 -18.44 36.54 26.77
CA TYR A 581 -18.59 37.96 27.09
C TYR A 581 -19.26 38.19 28.46
N ALA A 582 -19.84 37.16 29.06
CA ALA A 582 -20.38 37.20 30.41
C ALA A 582 -19.28 36.92 31.44
N TRP A 583 -19.51 37.31 32.70
CA TRP A 583 -18.52 37.14 33.75
C TRP A 583 -18.65 35.77 34.41
N GLY A 584 -17.57 34.98 34.44
CA GLY A 584 -17.55 33.60 34.94
C GLY A 584 -17.76 32.57 33.84
N VAL A 585 -17.90 31.29 34.20
CA VAL A 585 -18.23 30.20 33.26
C VAL A 585 -19.71 29.83 33.42
N GLN A 586 -20.44 29.72 32.31
CA GLN A 586 -21.87 29.36 32.31
C GLN A 586 -22.19 28.16 31.40
N VAL A 587 -23.32 27.50 31.66
CA VAL A 587 -23.88 26.47 30.78
C VAL A 587 -24.87 27.07 29.76
N SER A 588 -25.04 26.39 28.63
CA SER A 588 -25.96 26.79 27.57
C SER A 588 -27.42 26.59 28.02
N LEU A 589 -28.29 27.55 27.70
CA LEU A 589 -29.73 27.44 27.97
C LEU A 589 -30.41 26.58 26.91
N ASP A 590 -31.38 25.77 27.33
CA ASP A 590 -32.13 24.91 26.41
C ASP A 590 -33.62 24.89 26.72
N GLY A 591 -34.42 24.46 25.74
CA GLY A 591 -35.86 24.27 25.85
C GLY A 591 -36.58 25.43 26.55
N ALA A 592 -37.01 25.17 27.79
CA ALA A 592 -37.82 26.08 28.61
C ALA A 592 -37.14 27.42 28.92
N PHE A 593 -35.81 27.49 28.85
CA PHE A 593 -35.05 28.69 29.20
C PHE A 593 -34.35 29.34 28.02
N LYS A 594 -34.56 28.84 26.79
CA LYS A 594 -33.90 29.34 25.58
C LYS A 594 -34.50 30.64 25.04
N MET A 595 -35.75 30.97 25.38
CA MET A 595 -36.46 32.17 24.90
C MET A 595 -37.29 32.83 26.02
N ASP A 596 -37.68 34.10 25.80
CA ASP A 596 -38.66 34.80 26.63
C ASP A 596 -40.05 34.15 26.52
N PRO A 597 -40.84 34.06 27.61
CA PRO A 597 -40.70 34.80 28.87
C PRO A 597 -40.16 33.91 30.00
N SER A 598 -38.85 33.76 30.09
CA SER A 598 -38.17 33.04 31.17
C SER A 598 -37.09 33.92 31.81
N ARG A 599 -36.79 33.70 33.09
CA ARG A 599 -35.74 34.43 33.82
C ARG A 599 -34.77 33.44 34.43
N VAL A 600 -33.51 33.54 34.03
CA VAL A 600 -32.40 32.85 34.70
C VAL A 600 -32.00 33.67 35.92
N LEU A 601 -32.13 33.06 37.09
CA LEU A 601 -31.75 33.65 38.38
C LEU A 601 -30.31 33.31 38.76
N ARG A 602 -29.82 32.15 38.32
CA ARG A 602 -28.45 31.69 38.54
C ARG A 602 -28.01 30.78 37.39
N ASN A 603 -26.81 30.99 36.88
CA ASN A 603 -26.14 30.13 35.91
C ASN A 603 -24.64 30.29 36.10
N GLU A 604 -24.07 29.48 36.98
CA GLU A 604 -22.68 29.60 37.44
C GLU A 604 -22.02 28.22 37.48
N VAL A 605 -20.78 28.15 37.02
CA VAL A 605 -19.93 26.96 37.14
C VAL A 605 -18.73 27.25 38.03
N ASP A 606 -18.58 26.45 39.08
CA ASP A 606 -17.36 26.35 39.88
C ASP A 606 -16.47 25.27 39.25
N THR A 607 -15.54 25.72 38.40
CA THR A 607 -14.64 24.87 37.62
C THR A 607 -13.61 24.13 38.46
N ASP A 608 -13.28 24.66 39.64
CA ASP A 608 -12.25 24.09 40.53
C ASP A 608 -12.81 22.92 41.34
N ASN A 609 -14.07 23.03 41.77
CA ASN A 609 -14.74 21.99 42.56
C ASN A 609 -15.70 21.12 41.72
N GLY A 610 -15.81 21.38 40.42
CA GLY A 610 -16.65 20.61 39.50
C GLY A 610 -18.15 20.71 39.83
N ARG A 611 -18.65 21.93 40.05
CA ARG A 611 -20.07 22.17 40.39
C ARG A 611 -20.74 23.13 39.44
N ILE A 612 -21.98 22.82 39.06
CA ILE A 612 -22.84 23.66 38.24
C ILE A 612 -24.07 24.03 39.06
N TYR A 613 -24.36 25.32 39.14
CA TYR A 613 -25.56 25.86 39.79
C TYR A 613 -26.45 26.53 38.75
N PHE A 614 -27.69 26.05 38.65
CA PHE A 614 -28.66 26.63 37.74
C PHE A 614 -30.00 26.87 38.45
N GLU A 615 -30.56 28.06 38.28
CA GLU A 615 -31.91 28.40 38.72
C GLU A 615 -32.62 29.22 37.64
N GLY A 616 -33.80 28.75 37.23
CA GLY A 616 -34.59 29.36 36.17
C GLY A 616 -36.08 29.36 36.49
N ALA A 617 -36.74 30.50 36.25
CA ALA A 617 -38.16 30.70 36.51
C ALA A 617 -38.92 31.18 35.27
N MET A 618 -40.10 30.62 35.01
CA MET A 618 -41.00 31.10 33.95
C MET A 618 -41.73 32.39 34.37
N ILE A 619 -41.80 33.36 33.46
CA ILE A 619 -42.47 34.65 33.65
C ILE A 619 -43.85 34.62 32.98
N GLY A 620 -44.84 35.30 33.56
CA GLY A 620 -46.17 35.42 32.98
C GLY A 620 -47.00 34.13 33.08
N SER A 621 -47.84 33.87 32.08
CA SER A 621 -48.75 32.73 32.04
C SER A 621 -48.11 31.43 31.54
N GLU A 622 -46.88 31.47 31.04
CA GLU A 622 -46.18 30.29 30.58
C GLU A 622 -45.64 29.46 31.75
N LEU A 623 -45.68 28.14 31.59
CA LEU A 623 -45.25 27.14 32.57
C LEU A 623 -44.64 25.97 31.82
N ILE A 624 -43.70 25.28 32.45
CA ILE A 624 -43.11 24.06 31.90
C ILE A 624 -44.13 22.94 32.01
N GLN A 625 -44.44 22.32 30.88
CA GLN A 625 -45.43 21.25 30.71
C GLN A 625 -44.83 20.11 29.88
N GLY A 626 -45.10 18.87 30.26
CA GLY A 626 -44.60 17.69 29.55
C GLY A 626 -43.08 17.53 29.66
N ASN A 627 -42.43 17.25 28.54
CA ASN A 627 -40.98 17.04 28.48
C ASN A 627 -40.32 18.28 27.88
N SER A 628 -39.24 18.77 28.49
CA SER A 628 -38.50 19.94 27.99
C SER A 628 -37.02 19.83 28.33
N GLY A 629 -36.15 20.39 27.48
CA GLY A 629 -34.77 20.71 27.85
C GLY A 629 -34.74 21.87 28.86
N LEU A 630 -33.69 21.91 29.68
CA LEU A 630 -33.45 22.96 30.67
C LEU A 630 -32.11 23.65 30.40
N ILE A 631 -31.03 22.87 30.34
CA ILE A 631 -29.67 23.34 30.05
C ILE A 631 -28.92 22.32 29.20
N ILE A 632 -27.92 22.77 28.45
CA ILE A 632 -26.92 21.95 27.78
C ILE A 632 -25.56 22.24 28.43
N ILE A 633 -24.85 21.19 28.78
CA ILE A 633 -23.49 21.26 29.32
C ILE A 633 -22.53 20.82 28.22
N ASP A 634 -21.66 21.74 27.84
CA ASP A 634 -20.62 21.52 26.83
C ASP A 634 -19.34 21.10 27.55
N TRP A 635 -18.85 19.91 27.27
CA TRP A 635 -17.70 19.32 27.94
C TRP A 635 -16.43 19.45 27.10
N ARG A 636 -15.36 19.94 27.73
CA ARG A 636 -13.99 19.84 27.24
C ARG A 636 -13.25 18.72 27.97
N PRO A 637 -12.84 17.64 27.29
CA PRO A 637 -12.04 16.58 27.89
C PRO A 637 -10.76 17.13 28.54
N GLN A 638 -10.39 16.61 29.72
CA GLN A 638 -9.16 16.97 30.42
C GLN A 638 -8.21 15.77 30.53
N MET A 639 -8.72 14.61 30.94
CA MET A 639 -7.97 13.36 30.96
C MET A 639 -8.89 12.15 30.73
N PRO A 640 -8.36 11.01 30.25
CA PRO A 640 -9.13 9.78 30.19
C PRO A 640 -9.66 9.35 31.57
N GLY A 641 -10.90 8.88 31.61
CA GLY A 641 -11.58 8.50 32.84
C GLY A 641 -13.09 8.65 32.73
N VAL A 642 -13.81 8.23 33.78
CA VAL A 642 -15.27 8.37 33.85
C VAL A 642 -15.61 9.37 34.93
N THR A 643 -16.39 10.39 34.58
CA THR A 643 -17.00 11.30 35.54
C THR A 643 -18.51 11.06 35.64
N PRO A 644 -19.06 10.79 36.84
CA PRO A 644 -20.49 10.82 37.06
C PRO A 644 -21.03 12.26 36.99
N ILE A 645 -22.09 12.47 36.23
CA ILE A 645 -22.86 13.72 36.21
C ILE A 645 -24.03 13.56 37.18
N THR A 646 -23.84 14.06 38.40
CA THR A 646 -24.76 13.80 39.51
C THR A 646 -25.59 15.02 39.84
N LEU A 647 -26.91 14.90 39.75
CA LEU A 647 -27.88 15.89 40.23
C LEU A 647 -28.00 15.79 41.75
N VAL A 648 -27.15 16.51 42.48
CA VAL A 648 -27.13 16.51 43.96
C VAL A 648 -28.26 17.34 44.55
N ARG A 649 -28.79 18.30 43.79
CA ARG A 649 -30.04 19.01 44.08
C ARG A 649 -30.84 19.16 42.78
N ALA A 650 -32.12 18.79 42.84
CA ALA A 650 -33.06 18.94 41.75
C ALA A 650 -34.44 19.22 42.34
N GLU A 651 -34.86 20.47 42.31
CA GLU A 651 -36.14 20.92 42.86
C GLU A 651 -36.97 21.56 41.75
N THR A 652 -38.28 21.29 41.81
CA THR A 652 -39.26 21.94 40.95
C THR A 652 -40.32 22.59 41.81
N THR A 653 -40.73 23.82 41.46
CA THR A 653 -41.83 24.52 42.12
C THR A 653 -43.00 24.60 41.17
N PRO A 654 -44.10 23.87 41.43
CA PRO A 654 -45.35 24.04 40.69
C PRO A 654 -45.91 25.46 40.83
N ASP A 655 -46.70 25.89 39.86
CA ASP A 655 -47.38 27.19 39.90
C ASP A 655 -48.26 27.35 41.16
N GLY A 656 -47.96 28.33 42.01
CA GLY A 656 -48.64 28.57 43.30
C GLY A 656 -48.30 27.56 44.40
N GLY A 657 -47.34 26.66 44.19
CA GLY A 657 -46.90 25.65 45.14
C GLY A 657 -45.57 25.96 45.84
N ALA A 658 -45.14 25.06 46.72
CA ALA A 658 -43.81 25.08 47.31
C ALA A 658 -42.81 24.26 46.46
N ALA A 659 -41.52 24.51 46.65
CA ALA A 659 -40.47 23.71 46.01
C ALA A 659 -40.55 22.25 46.48
N THR A 660 -40.48 21.32 45.53
CA THR A 660 -40.53 19.88 45.78
C THR A 660 -39.36 19.18 45.07
N PRO A 661 -38.67 18.23 45.72
CA PRO A 661 -37.64 17.43 45.06
C PRO A 661 -38.21 16.66 43.86
N ALA A 662 -37.53 16.74 42.72
CA ALA A 662 -37.84 15.94 41.53
C ALA A 662 -37.17 14.56 41.62
N THR A 663 -37.74 13.56 40.94
CA THR A 663 -37.03 12.28 40.76
C THR A 663 -35.87 12.49 39.81
N VAL A 664 -34.65 12.15 40.22
CA VAL A 664 -33.44 12.37 39.40
C VAL A 664 -33.00 11.09 38.69
N ARG A 665 -32.51 11.25 37.47
CA ARG A 665 -31.68 10.25 36.79
C ARG A 665 -30.36 10.90 36.40
N ASN A 666 -29.30 10.45 37.09
CA ASN A 666 -27.94 10.89 36.82
C ASN A 666 -27.42 10.32 35.49
N GLY A 667 -26.33 10.89 35.00
CA GLY A 667 -25.62 10.34 33.84
C GLY A 667 -24.12 10.20 34.12
N SER A 668 -23.36 9.89 33.10
CA SER A 668 -21.90 9.92 33.15
C SER A 668 -21.30 10.37 31.83
N VAL A 669 -20.10 10.96 31.91
CA VAL A 669 -19.24 11.22 30.76
C VAL A 669 -17.99 10.36 30.92
N GLU A 670 -17.71 9.53 29.93
CA GLU A 670 -16.51 8.70 29.83
C GLU A 670 -15.61 9.26 28.74
N ILE A 671 -14.40 9.66 29.11
CA ILE A 671 -13.34 10.05 28.19
C ILE A 671 -12.44 8.85 27.94
N THR A 672 -12.43 8.35 26.70
CA THR A 672 -11.62 7.19 26.32
C THR A 672 -10.17 7.60 25.99
N PRO A 673 -9.16 6.78 26.34
CA PRO A 673 -7.76 6.99 25.97
C PRO A 673 -7.48 6.48 24.55
N ASP A 674 -8.36 6.77 23.60
CA ASP A 674 -8.30 6.28 22.21
C ASP A 674 -7.57 7.25 21.28
N CYS A 675 -6.60 7.99 21.83
CA CYS A 675 -5.87 9.05 21.14
C CYS A 675 -4.38 8.92 21.36
N VAL A 676 -3.61 9.30 20.34
CA VAL A 676 -2.16 9.49 20.43
C VAL A 676 -1.85 10.97 20.29
N SER A 677 -1.00 11.50 21.15
CA SER A 677 -0.60 12.91 21.14
C SER A 677 0.91 13.08 21.00
N GLY A 678 1.36 14.24 20.54
CA GLY A 678 2.78 14.51 20.39
C GLY A 678 3.05 15.93 19.92
N THR A 679 4.32 16.23 19.66
CA THR A 679 4.76 17.51 19.09
C THR A 679 5.60 17.25 17.85
N VAL A 680 5.33 17.96 16.76
CA VAL A 680 6.13 17.93 15.52
C VAL A 680 6.75 19.29 15.31
N ILE A 681 8.08 19.32 15.21
CA ILE A 681 8.87 20.53 14.98
C ILE A 681 9.42 20.47 13.55
N LEU A 682 9.22 21.54 12.78
CA LEU A 682 9.86 21.70 11.48
C LEU A 682 11.22 22.40 11.68
N GLN A 683 12.31 21.75 11.29
CA GLN A 683 13.64 22.34 11.39
C GLN A 683 13.72 23.66 10.59
N GLY A 684 14.26 24.70 11.22
CA GLY A 684 14.40 26.01 10.56
C GLY A 684 13.11 26.84 10.49
N ARG A 685 12.01 26.38 11.10
CA ARG A 685 10.75 27.13 11.23
C ARG A 685 10.50 27.56 12.67
N THR A 686 9.69 28.61 12.82
CA THR A 686 9.13 29.08 14.11
C THR A 686 7.63 28.79 14.24
N ASP A 687 6.93 28.61 13.12
CA ASP A 687 5.54 28.14 13.06
C ASP A 687 5.51 26.67 12.63
N HIS A 688 4.89 25.85 13.47
CA HIS A 688 4.79 24.41 13.30
C HIS A 688 3.35 23.94 13.04
N SER A 689 2.47 24.85 12.63
CA SER A 689 1.07 24.54 12.34
C SER A 689 0.84 23.85 11.00
N GLY A 690 -0.29 23.16 10.89
CA GLY A 690 -0.80 22.61 9.63
C GLY A 690 -0.08 21.34 9.16
N ILE A 691 0.69 20.69 10.03
CA ILE A 691 1.34 19.41 9.74
C ILE A 691 0.31 18.30 9.88
N VAL A 692 0.14 17.49 8.83
CA VAL A 692 -0.83 16.39 8.84
C VAL A 692 -0.22 15.20 9.57
N VAL A 693 -0.95 14.76 10.59
CA VAL A 693 -0.62 13.61 11.42
C VAL A 693 -1.68 12.53 11.20
N THR A 694 -1.27 11.31 10.86
CA THR A 694 -2.18 10.20 10.58
C THR A 694 -1.90 9.03 11.52
N SER A 695 -2.93 8.54 12.22
CA SER A 695 -2.82 7.39 13.13
C SER A 695 -2.95 6.06 12.41
N SER A 696 -2.76 4.94 13.14
CA SER A 696 -2.90 3.58 12.61
C SER A 696 -4.30 3.24 12.09
N THR A 697 -5.31 4.01 12.51
CA THR A 697 -6.70 3.87 12.07
C THR A 697 -7.02 4.68 10.82
N GLY A 698 -6.05 5.48 10.33
CA GLY A 698 -6.25 6.41 9.22
C GLY A 698 -6.88 7.75 9.61
N ALA A 699 -7.18 7.96 10.91
CA ALA A 699 -7.65 9.25 11.40
C ALA A 699 -6.55 10.30 11.27
N GLN A 700 -6.95 11.54 10.94
CA GLN A 700 -6.02 12.64 10.69
C GLN A 700 -6.28 13.81 11.63
N ALA A 701 -5.19 14.46 12.06
CA ALA A 701 -5.22 15.73 12.76
C ALA A 701 -4.15 16.67 12.19
N THR A 702 -4.28 17.96 12.46
CA THR A 702 -3.27 18.97 12.11
C THR A 702 -2.66 19.58 13.34
N THR A 703 -1.37 19.87 13.30
CA THR A 703 -0.67 20.54 14.40
C THR A 703 -1.08 22.01 14.57
N ASP A 704 -1.05 22.49 15.82
CA ASP A 704 -1.13 23.93 16.13
C ASP A 704 0.21 24.65 15.88
N ALA A 705 0.28 25.97 16.10
CA ALA A 705 1.48 26.78 15.88
C ALA A 705 2.70 26.32 16.70
N SER A 706 2.48 25.63 17.83
CA SER A 706 3.53 25.06 18.68
C SER A 706 3.96 23.66 18.24
N GLY A 707 3.29 23.08 17.23
CA GLY A 707 3.57 21.75 16.71
C GLY A 707 2.79 20.65 17.41
N LYS A 708 1.91 20.97 18.37
CA LYS A 708 1.18 19.97 19.14
C LYS A 708 0.04 19.38 18.34
N PHE A 709 -0.17 18.08 18.50
CA PHE A 709 -1.32 17.36 17.95
C PHE A 709 -1.92 16.39 18.96
N ALA A 710 -3.20 16.06 18.74
CA ALA A 710 -3.87 14.89 19.27
C ALA A 710 -4.70 14.28 18.15
N VAL A 711 -4.52 12.99 17.87
CA VAL A 711 -5.22 12.27 16.79
C VAL A 711 -5.86 11.01 17.36
N SER A 712 -7.10 10.72 16.95
CA SER A 712 -7.79 9.51 17.36
C SER A 712 -7.15 8.27 16.75
N GLY A 713 -7.28 7.12 17.42
CA GLY A 713 -6.62 5.87 17.05
C GLY A 713 -5.35 5.60 17.86
N GLY A 714 -4.47 4.75 17.32
CA GLY A 714 -3.25 4.29 17.99
C GLY A 714 -2.00 4.50 17.15
N GLU A 715 -0.89 4.01 17.68
CA GLU A 715 0.36 3.87 16.93
C GLU A 715 0.25 2.73 15.89
N PRO A 716 0.98 2.79 14.76
CA PRO A 716 1.94 3.84 14.42
C PRO A 716 1.29 5.17 14.04
N VAL A 717 1.97 6.26 14.39
CA VAL A 717 1.58 7.62 13.95
C VAL A 717 2.56 8.08 12.88
N SER A 718 2.05 8.45 11.72
CA SER A 718 2.85 8.99 10.61
C SER A 718 2.63 10.49 10.47
N VAL A 719 3.70 11.23 10.19
CA VAL A 719 3.69 12.68 9.99
C VAL A 719 4.36 13.03 8.68
N ARG A 720 3.76 13.94 7.90
CA ARG A 720 4.30 14.38 6.62
C ARG A 720 4.07 15.87 6.42
N TYR A 721 5.09 16.55 5.90
CA TYR A 721 5.01 17.96 5.52
C TYR A 721 5.85 18.20 4.25
N PRO A 722 5.36 18.93 3.24
CA PRO A 722 6.14 19.20 2.03
C PRO A 722 7.47 19.89 2.31
N GLY A 723 8.55 19.42 1.68
CA GLY A 723 9.90 19.98 1.86
C GLY A 723 10.67 19.40 3.05
N PHE A 724 10.11 18.44 3.78
CA PHE A 724 10.70 17.83 4.97
C PHE A 724 10.58 16.31 4.90
N LEU A 725 11.54 15.61 5.50
CA LEU A 725 11.45 14.16 5.68
C LEU A 725 10.21 13.80 6.49
N SER A 726 9.57 12.69 6.15
CA SER A 726 8.46 12.17 6.94
C SER A 726 8.95 11.60 8.28
N GLY A 727 8.03 11.41 9.22
CA GLY A 727 8.30 10.80 10.51
C GLY A 727 7.29 9.71 10.85
N VAL A 728 7.70 8.73 11.66
CA VAL A 728 6.83 7.66 12.16
C VAL A 728 7.12 7.32 13.62
N ALA A 729 6.09 7.30 14.47
CA ALA A 729 6.14 6.70 15.80
C ALA A 729 5.63 5.27 15.68
N ALA A 730 6.41 4.28 16.13
CA ALA A 730 6.04 2.87 16.05
C ALA A 730 5.14 2.45 17.23
N PRO A 731 4.44 1.29 17.17
CA PRO A 731 3.74 0.74 18.31
C PRO A 731 4.65 0.56 19.53
N GLY A 732 4.20 1.04 20.70
CA GLY A 732 4.92 1.07 21.96
C GLY A 732 5.74 2.33 22.23
N THR A 733 5.82 3.30 21.31
CA THR A 733 6.64 4.52 21.49
C THR A 733 6.20 5.34 22.72
N ALA A 734 4.90 5.60 22.87
CA ALA A 734 4.35 6.33 24.01
C ALA A 734 4.58 5.59 25.34
N ALA A 735 4.43 4.26 25.34
CA ALA A 735 4.65 3.42 26.52
C ALA A 735 6.13 3.43 26.95
N ALA A 736 7.06 3.33 26.00
CA ALA A 736 8.49 3.40 26.25
C ALA A 736 8.90 4.77 26.83
N ARG A 737 8.28 5.86 26.32
CA ARG A 737 8.52 7.22 26.82
C ARG A 737 7.98 7.41 28.24
N ALA A 738 6.75 6.99 28.51
CA ALA A 738 6.16 7.09 29.85
C ALA A 738 7.04 6.39 30.90
N ALA A 739 7.62 5.24 30.55
CA ALA A 739 8.56 4.52 31.39
C ALA A 739 9.89 5.26 31.61
N ALA A 740 10.37 6.02 30.62
CA ALA A 740 11.64 6.74 30.67
C ALA A 740 11.56 8.09 31.40
N THR A 741 10.45 8.82 31.27
CA THR A 741 10.33 10.21 31.78
C THR A 741 9.46 10.32 33.03
N GLY A 742 8.65 9.30 33.34
CA GLY A 742 7.63 9.38 34.40
C GLY A 742 6.44 10.29 34.04
N ASP A 743 6.39 10.80 32.81
CA ASP A 743 5.27 11.56 32.27
C ASP A 743 4.08 10.59 32.06
N THR A 744 3.03 10.79 32.86
CA THR A 744 1.82 9.94 32.86
C THR A 744 0.74 10.47 31.93
N SER A 745 1.04 11.45 31.07
CA SER A 745 0.14 11.85 29.99
C SER A 745 -0.13 10.64 29.08
N ALA A 746 -1.36 10.14 29.12
CA ALA A 746 -1.74 8.92 28.42
C ALA A 746 -1.42 9.07 26.92
N ASN A 747 -0.72 8.09 26.35
CA ASN A 747 -0.47 7.93 24.92
C ASN A 747 0.28 9.08 24.21
N SER A 748 1.17 9.80 24.89
CA SER A 748 2.04 10.78 24.21
C SER A 748 3.29 10.12 23.58
N VAL A 749 3.45 10.20 22.26
CA VAL A 749 4.65 9.71 21.53
C VAL A 749 5.88 10.60 21.74
N GLY A 750 5.71 11.80 22.28
CA GLY A 750 6.80 12.77 22.49
C GLY A 750 6.97 13.76 21.34
N THR A 751 8.20 14.24 21.15
CA THR A 751 8.53 15.27 20.17
C THR A 751 9.40 14.73 19.05
N ILE A 752 9.06 15.01 17.80
CA ILE A 752 9.91 14.75 16.64
C ILE A 752 10.27 16.05 15.93
N THR A 753 11.51 16.17 15.47
CA THR A 753 11.95 17.25 14.58
C THR A 753 12.09 16.72 13.17
N LEU A 754 11.24 17.17 12.24
CA LEU A 754 11.35 16.84 10.83
C LEU A 754 12.48 17.66 10.20
N LEU A 755 13.41 16.97 9.54
CA LEU A 755 14.54 17.58 8.87
C LEU A 755 14.10 18.19 7.54
N ALA A 756 14.52 19.42 7.29
CA ALA A 756 14.20 20.11 6.04
C ALA A 756 15.09 19.63 4.90
N GLY A 757 14.51 19.44 3.73
CA GLY A 757 15.27 19.29 2.49
C GLY A 757 14.81 18.20 1.53
N ASP A 758 13.71 17.51 1.83
CA ASP A 758 13.07 16.55 0.91
C ASP A 758 12.01 17.28 0.07
N LEU A 759 12.45 17.92 -1.01
CA LEU A 759 11.62 18.76 -1.87
C LEU A 759 10.81 17.94 -2.87
N ASN A 760 11.31 16.77 -3.28
CA ASN A 760 10.61 15.87 -4.20
C ASN A 760 9.73 14.82 -3.49
N GLN A 761 9.75 14.79 -2.15
CA GLN A 761 8.96 13.94 -1.27
C GLN A 761 9.23 12.44 -1.40
N ASP A 762 10.48 12.07 -1.70
CA ASP A 762 10.94 10.69 -1.83
C ASP A 762 11.51 10.10 -0.52
N ASP A 763 11.44 10.85 0.59
CA ASP A 763 12.01 10.53 1.90
C ASP A 763 13.54 10.41 1.91
N VAL A 764 14.25 11.00 0.95
CA VAL A 764 15.73 11.00 0.88
C VAL A 764 16.26 12.37 0.47
N ILE A 765 16.96 13.05 1.37
CA ILE A 765 17.59 14.34 1.03
C ILE A 765 18.85 14.11 0.19
N ASN A 766 18.79 14.41 -1.11
CA ASN A 766 19.87 14.10 -2.04
C ASN A 766 20.10 15.20 -3.10
N ILE A 767 20.86 14.86 -4.16
CA ILE A 767 21.23 15.82 -5.22
C ILE A 767 20.02 16.31 -6.01
N PHE A 768 18.93 15.54 -6.08
CA PHE A 768 17.71 15.94 -6.76
C PHE A 768 17.00 17.08 -6.01
N ASP A 769 16.99 17.08 -4.68
CA ASP A 769 16.46 18.21 -3.88
C ASP A 769 17.33 19.44 -4.05
N LEU A 770 18.66 19.26 -4.04
CA LEU A 770 19.58 20.36 -4.27
C LEU A 770 19.41 20.96 -5.68
N ALA A 771 19.11 20.13 -6.69
CA ALA A 771 18.82 20.59 -8.04
C ALA A 771 17.49 21.34 -8.13
N LEU A 772 16.46 20.89 -7.39
CA LEU A 772 15.16 21.56 -7.32
C LEU A 772 15.30 22.96 -6.70
N ILE A 773 15.98 23.07 -5.55
CA ILE A 773 16.14 24.37 -4.90
C ILE A 773 17.03 25.32 -5.72
N ALA A 774 18.06 24.79 -6.39
CA ALA A 774 18.94 25.58 -7.25
C ALA A 774 18.17 26.19 -8.43
N GLY A 775 17.14 25.50 -8.93
CA GLY A 775 16.24 26.01 -9.96
C GLY A 775 15.29 27.11 -9.49
N ALA A 776 15.13 27.28 -8.18
CA ALA A 776 14.22 28.21 -7.54
C ALA A 776 14.92 29.37 -6.79
N LEU A 777 16.26 29.48 -6.86
CA LEU A 777 17.00 30.57 -6.23
C LEU A 777 16.50 31.95 -6.68
N ASP A 778 16.49 32.90 -5.74
CA ASP A 778 16.01 34.27 -5.91
C ASP A 778 14.52 34.38 -6.31
N THR A 779 13.72 33.33 -6.02
CA THR A 779 12.27 33.35 -6.17
C THR A 779 11.57 33.49 -4.83
N ALA A 780 10.27 33.77 -4.85
CA ALA A 780 9.40 33.75 -3.67
C ALA A 780 8.49 32.52 -3.68
N ASP A 781 8.98 31.38 -4.18
CA ASP A 781 8.20 30.14 -4.25
C ASP A 781 8.02 29.55 -2.84
N PRO A 782 6.79 29.53 -2.28
CA PRO A 782 6.55 29.07 -0.92
C PRO A 782 6.78 27.56 -0.73
N ALA A 783 6.89 26.78 -1.81
CA ALA A 783 7.22 25.36 -1.74
C ALA A 783 8.73 25.11 -1.64
N MET A 784 9.56 26.08 -2.05
CA MET A 784 11.02 26.00 -2.08
C MET A 784 11.67 26.84 -0.97
N ASP A 785 10.94 27.80 -0.43
CA ASP A 785 11.30 28.61 0.75
C ASP A 785 11.12 27.76 2.02
N LEU A 786 12.18 27.03 2.39
CA LEU A 786 12.19 26.06 3.48
C LEU A 786 12.23 26.71 4.86
N ASN A 787 12.67 27.95 5.01
CA ASN A 787 12.65 28.67 6.29
C ASN A 787 11.46 29.65 6.44
N ARG A 788 10.71 29.90 5.36
CA ARG A 788 9.58 30.85 5.26
C ARG A 788 9.96 32.31 5.52
N ASP A 789 11.17 32.72 5.12
CA ASP A 789 11.61 34.12 5.19
C ASP A 789 11.11 34.99 4.01
N GLY A 790 10.46 34.36 3.02
CA GLY A 790 9.85 35.01 1.86
C GLY A 790 10.72 35.02 0.62
N VAL A 791 11.94 34.47 0.66
CA VAL A 791 12.82 34.37 -0.51
C VAL A 791 13.70 33.12 -0.48
N VAL A 792 13.68 32.34 -1.56
CA VAL A 792 14.53 31.15 -1.71
C VAL A 792 15.97 31.59 -1.90
N ASN A 793 16.81 31.32 -0.90
CA ASN A 793 18.18 31.81 -0.85
C ASN A 793 19.16 30.76 -0.28
N ILE A 794 20.40 31.20 -0.02
CA ILE A 794 21.47 30.31 0.48
C ILE A 794 21.13 29.68 1.83
N LEU A 795 20.25 30.29 2.64
CA LEU A 795 19.80 29.76 3.92
C LEU A 795 18.93 28.50 3.74
N ASP A 796 18.10 28.43 2.70
CA ASP A 796 17.32 27.23 2.38
C ASP A 796 18.21 26.12 1.81
N VAL A 797 19.17 26.50 0.96
CA VAL A 797 20.19 25.58 0.45
C VAL A 797 21.03 25.00 1.59
N ALA A 798 21.37 25.82 2.59
CA ALA A 798 22.12 25.39 3.77
C ALA A 798 21.34 24.38 4.63
N LEU A 799 20.00 24.50 4.70
CA LEU A 799 19.15 23.49 5.36
C LEU A 799 19.23 22.13 4.64
N ILE A 800 19.13 22.12 3.31
CA ILE A 800 19.30 20.89 2.50
C ILE A 800 20.69 20.30 2.67
N ALA A 801 21.73 21.13 2.53
CA ALA A 801 23.12 20.69 2.65
C ALA A 801 23.44 20.16 4.05
N GLY A 802 22.87 20.76 5.10
CA GLY A 802 23.04 20.33 6.49
C GLY A 802 22.43 18.94 6.78
N ASN A 803 21.45 18.52 6.00
CA ASN A 803 20.79 17.23 6.11
C ASN A 803 21.06 16.30 4.91
N PHE A 804 22.05 16.60 4.08
CA PHE A 804 22.32 15.84 2.86
C PHE A 804 22.65 14.38 3.20
N GLY A 805 21.98 13.44 2.51
CA GLY A 805 22.09 12.01 2.73
C GLY A 805 21.23 11.44 3.87
N GLN A 806 20.47 12.29 4.58
CA GLN A 806 19.51 11.82 5.59
C GLN A 806 18.28 11.21 4.92
N GLN A 807 17.68 10.22 5.57
CA GLN A 807 16.56 9.42 5.05
C GLN A 807 15.44 9.32 6.07
N GLY A 808 14.21 9.37 5.58
CA GLY A 808 12.98 9.13 6.33
C GLY A 808 12.48 7.68 6.17
N PRO A 809 11.37 7.34 6.85
CA PRO A 809 10.71 8.13 7.87
C PRO A 809 11.55 8.17 9.16
N GLN A 810 11.69 9.37 9.75
CA GLN A 810 12.39 9.56 11.02
C GLN A 810 11.64 8.89 12.18
N THR A 811 12.34 8.20 13.08
CA THR A 811 11.74 7.44 14.19
C THR A 811 12.14 7.92 15.59
N ASP A 812 13.03 8.92 15.71
CA ASP A 812 13.59 9.37 16.99
C ASP A 812 12.67 10.40 17.68
N TRP A 813 11.57 9.91 18.27
CA TRP A 813 10.68 10.71 19.10
C TRP A 813 11.24 10.84 20.53
N LYS A 814 11.36 12.07 21.04
CA LYS A 814 11.98 12.41 22.33
C LYS A 814 10.98 12.79 23.43
#